data_AF-A0A3A0AUM5-F1
#
_entry.id   AF-A0A3A0AUM5-F1
#
_cell.length_a   1.000
_cell.length_b   1.000
_cell.length_c   1.000
_cell.angle_alpha   90.00
_cell.angle_beta   90.00
_cell.angle_gamma   90.00
#
_symmetry.space_group_name_H-M   'P 1'
#
loop_
_entity.id
_entity.type
_entity.pdbx_description
1 polymer ?
#
loop_
_entity_poly.entity_id
_entity_poly.type
_entity_poly.pdbx_seq_one_letter_code
_entity_poly.pdbx_strand_id
1 'polypeptide(L)'
;MKLREHYLGGADPFEGDRRLWLKSLPAGARVTAAKITLTPVTGPSATEPFEETFVFSPSALTDGELLAADWGVTRTPSTASAVVEIDFHTRSTLAGVTGSGGVANLQIDMGGVYVGIADDGTMAPNRPPLPVNLSLPQQAPLPGLTTGKIRLSRGQGNTNNLNITAIAIRSVPANVSVRLGDLPPFWTQTGELATPQTSPDFAALLNAFLTTATAENGFYAVPVVVHSDTIARLDVTLVVDLVVEQRVLPDYLPTVSLPYGYSSLPGIDGSLLTIQARRRANIVAAGAAVQGTFEGSRVVFGKIGASETIASLVISPERTLAQPVKLAVETPATAIDLPLANTQPGIAGLHLAIQEDADGKPSGTVLTSAAVVVEKPVPGSSVWGSAALPAEFRFEQNKRYWLVLQSVAGNAYWDVQPHELAGPALQASADGGFSWRTASTASGIRPLAALFRLRFTPDRFTVPLELQIGNEPDARHVRFDRFAPLGRVEFNADFGRELDEYLHSTAAASPCDAGELLVNGAFDQPPHEDATRRIFGVDAATTEFCICSRDLSRGLDLSRERYLTLTLVFFQDSDGNPPDRAVTIDCAGANPAHTSRAEIIRAINQTAGRPIASEGCNLHCPPDEEDSLQLCTSGESEEDIRAIRLEPWRQTGLPQGWYQPLEAAGSVGRMKWPTAFENSVEPLSAEQVVAVLQASGSQPAILAQRVPVGPGCVYLLRFAFAAEGFHNDPDTGAVVLPEGVPVGIELPRWEVHWLDAQGQLVQQERQDLLASGGFQQEADGLTGRELRLAPPAGATQAELRFVQPIELRLALDDVSFQPTVERLANHTFQQWETDETTRLPTPGAWTRQSGWLELEQQQAERYLRLRGSGPEDAVLYQRTSVNAGEQYELRVIAWPIWGSTPPPGDQADDRPPSLRARLELRWLAGSSVTGAPILIPLDGRGFPTHTWAGNAPTGASAAEIRLIQPQGGDDLLVGLVSFVSANPVTVPLTFLAEAPGELTVADLVIVYDPPAPPQAPLLTAAPAQFQTRTLPAPSAPVALAAPAPRSPLAQRAVAEVSGVGENYAAILRSLPAPVTTIAELAALDVETEIAGIPRSRGLALKAAAETLMAIDFAAAPFAALANETLEDLLGASPAGLAARTGQEQARVEQFQRSLRTLRLLLDLEVFRTLRLVDLLQ
;
A
#
# COMPACT_ATOMS: atom_id res chain seq x y z
N MET A 1 5.65 1.36 -2.37
CA MET A 1 4.62 1.69 -1.37
C MET A 1 4.71 3.16 -1.09
N LYS A 2 3.58 3.84 -0.87
CA LYS A 2 3.56 5.22 -0.39
C LYS A 2 2.94 5.27 1.00
N LEU A 3 3.78 5.53 2.00
CA LEU A 3 3.37 5.80 3.37
C LEU A 3 3.09 7.30 3.51
N ARG A 4 1.92 7.65 4.05
CA ARG A 4 1.56 9.03 4.35
C ARG A 4 1.12 9.11 5.80
N GLU A 5 1.82 9.93 6.56
CA GLU A 5 1.49 10.24 7.94
C GLU A 5 1.10 11.70 8.06
N HIS A 6 0.10 11.98 8.90
CA HIS A 6 -0.38 13.32 9.14
C HIS A 6 -0.55 13.55 10.64
N TYR A 7 0.26 14.42 11.19
CA TYR A 7 0.15 14.87 12.57
C TYR A 7 -0.57 16.22 12.59
N LEU A 8 -1.65 16.29 13.37
CA LEU A 8 -2.48 17.48 13.56
C LEU A 8 -1.97 18.25 14.79
N GLY A 9 -1.18 19.29 14.56
CA GLY A 9 -0.57 20.09 15.64
C GLY A 9 -1.48 21.21 16.15
N GLY A 10 -2.71 21.32 15.64
CA GLY A 10 -3.63 22.40 15.98
C GLY A 10 -4.02 22.50 17.45
N ALA A 11 -3.95 21.39 18.19
CA ALA A 11 -4.21 21.37 19.63
C ALA A 11 -2.92 21.26 20.48
N ASP A 12 -1.73 21.24 19.86
CA ASP A 12 -0.45 20.93 20.50
C ASP A 12 0.57 22.07 20.33
N PRO A 13 0.46 23.15 21.13
CA PRO A 13 1.46 24.20 21.07
C PRO A 13 2.79 23.68 21.62
N PHE A 14 3.90 24.01 20.95
CA PHE A 14 5.24 23.70 21.44
C PHE A 14 6.24 24.82 21.18
N GLU A 15 7.27 24.89 22.03
CA GLU A 15 8.45 25.76 21.87
C GLU A 15 9.69 24.89 22.11
N GLY A 16 10.73 25.07 21.30
CA GLY A 16 11.89 24.19 21.27
C GLY A 16 11.64 22.92 20.46
N ASP A 17 12.20 21.79 20.91
CA ASP A 17 12.13 20.51 20.20
C ASP A 17 10.81 19.78 20.47
N ARG A 18 10.08 19.46 19.39
CA ARG A 18 8.97 18.51 19.40
C ARG A 18 9.38 17.21 18.71
N ARG A 19 9.32 16.10 19.44
CA ARG A 19 9.61 14.77 18.89
C ARG A 19 8.31 14.10 18.43
N LEU A 20 8.27 13.71 17.15
CA LEU A 20 7.21 12.94 16.51
C LEU A 20 7.76 11.57 16.13
N TRP A 21 7.25 10.51 16.76
CA TRP A 21 7.65 9.15 16.43
C TRP A 21 6.95 8.61 15.18
N LEU A 22 7.72 8.26 14.17
CA LEU A 22 7.30 7.48 13.01
C LEU A 22 7.51 5.99 13.32
N LYS A 23 6.41 5.26 13.54
CA LYS A 23 6.42 3.85 13.92
C LYS A 23 5.78 2.92 12.87
N SER A 24 5.54 3.43 11.66
CA SER A 24 4.86 2.73 10.57
C SER A 24 5.79 2.25 9.46
N LEU A 25 7.10 2.50 9.55
CA LEU A 25 8.09 1.99 8.60
C LEU A 25 8.43 0.51 8.90
N PRO A 26 8.13 -0.44 8.01
CA PRO A 26 8.40 -1.86 8.27
C PRO A 26 9.91 -2.14 8.35
N ALA A 27 10.28 -3.18 9.09
CA ALA A 27 11.65 -3.70 9.11
C ALA A 27 12.10 -4.07 7.69
N GLY A 28 13.35 -3.75 7.33
CA GLY A 28 13.85 -3.93 5.98
C GLY A 28 13.35 -2.89 4.97
N ALA A 29 12.61 -1.86 5.40
CA ALA A 29 12.25 -0.75 4.51
C ALA A 29 13.48 -0.05 3.94
N ARG A 30 13.51 0.07 2.62
CA ARG A 30 14.42 0.92 1.86
C ARG A 30 13.62 2.08 1.28
N VAL A 31 13.94 3.29 1.72
CA VAL A 31 13.24 4.50 1.33
C VAL A 31 13.75 5.00 -0.02
N THR A 32 12.84 5.19 -0.97
CA THR A 32 13.16 5.69 -2.31
C THR A 32 12.92 7.19 -2.45
N ALA A 33 11.97 7.75 -1.69
CA ALA A 33 11.76 9.19 -1.54
C ALA A 33 11.15 9.51 -0.16
N ALA A 34 11.53 10.62 0.46
CA ALA A 34 10.90 11.08 1.70
C ALA A 34 10.79 12.60 1.73
N LYS A 35 9.59 13.12 2.01
CA LYS A 35 9.31 14.55 2.10
C LYS A 35 8.44 14.85 3.31
N ILE A 36 8.80 15.90 4.03
CA ILE A 36 7.99 16.46 5.11
C ILE A 36 7.47 17.85 4.69
N THR A 37 6.19 18.08 4.91
CA THR A 37 5.52 19.38 4.74
C THR A 37 5.08 19.86 6.11
N LEU A 38 5.51 21.07 6.47
CA LEU A 38 5.08 21.76 7.69
C LEU A 38 4.06 22.83 7.31
N THR A 39 2.89 22.77 7.91
CA THR A 39 1.80 23.72 7.70
C THR A 39 1.51 24.42 9.02
N PRO A 40 1.73 25.74 9.11
CA PRO A 40 1.26 26.54 10.23
C PRO A 40 -0.25 26.41 10.38
N VAL A 41 -0.71 26.11 11.59
CA VAL A 41 -2.14 26.06 11.87
C VAL A 41 -2.67 27.48 11.92
N THR A 42 -3.69 27.76 11.11
CA THR A 42 -4.39 29.05 11.11
C THR A 42 -5.41 29.11 12.24
N GLY A 43 -5.69 30.31 12.72
CA GLY A 43 -6.78 30.55 13.67
C GLY A 43 -8.16 30.21 13.09
N PRO A 44 -9.24 30.45 13.86
CA PRO A 44 -10.61 30.23 13.40
C PRO A 44 -10.98 31.01 12.13
N SER A 45 -10.31 32.16 11.90
CA SER A 45 -10.25 32.80 10.58
C SER A 45 -9.12 32.14 9.78
N ALA A 46 -9.44 31.50 8.65
CA ALA A 46 -8.47 30.83 7.78
C ALA A 46 -7.32 31.73 7.26
N THR A 47 -7.39 33.03 7.52
CA THR A 47 -6.43 34.05 7.09
C THR A 47 -5.54 34.57 8.22
N GLU A 48 -5.86 34.33 9.49
CA GLU A 48 -5.09 34.87 10.61
C GLU A 48 -4.26 33.78 11.30
N PRO A 49 -3.04 34.11 11.78
CA PRO A 49 -2.27 33.21 12.61
C PRO A 49 -3.05 32.81 13.86
N PHE A 50 -2.79 31.61 14.38
CA PHE A 50 -3.39 31.17 15.63
C PHE A 50 -2.99 32.10 16.80
N GLU A 51 -3.94 32.42 17.67
CA GLU A 51 -3.69 33.23 18.87
C GLU A 51 -3.61 32.35 20.13
N GLU A 52 -2.47 32.36 20.83
CA GLU A 52 -2.36 31.77 22.16
C GLU A 52 -2.78 32.79 23.21
N THR A 53 -3.57 32.34 24.18
CA THR A 53 -3.97 33.19 25.31
C THR A 53 -3.34 32.68 26.60
N PHE A 54 -2.45 33.46 27.19
CA PHE A 54 -1.93 33.19 28.53
C PHE A 54 -2.83 33.83 29.57
N VAL A 55 -3.40 33.02 30.46
CA VAL A 55 -4.29 33.47 31.53
C VAL A 55 -3.52 33.56 32.83
N PHE A 56 -3.58 34.71 33.49
CA PHE A 56 -2.98 34.94 34.80
C PHE A 56 -4.02 34.67 35.90
N SER A 57 -3.79 33.65 36.73
CA SER A 57 -4.72 33.26 37.78
C SER A 57 -4.94 34.39 38.82
N PRO A 58 -6.19 34.75 39.16
CA PRO A 58 -6.47 35.87 40.05
C PRO A 58 -6.28 35.57 41.56
N SER A 59 -6.01 34.31 41.95
CA SER A 59 -6.22 33.80 43.31
C SER A 59 -5.03 33.90 44.28
N ALA A 60 -3.90 34.50 43.91
CA ALA A 60 -2.79 34.73 44.84
C ALA A 60 -2.07 36.04 44.51
N LEU A 61 -2.53 37.15 45.11
CA LEU A 61 -1.77 38.39 45.12
C LEU A 61 -1.40 38.71 46.57
N THR A 62 -0.28 38.18 47.02
CA THR A 62 0.53 38.81 48.06
C THR A 62 1.50 39.76 47.35
N ASP A 63 1.63 41.00 47.82
CA ASP A 63 2.42 42.05 47.16
C ASP A 63 3.85 41.56 46.81
N GLY A 64 4.17 41.55 45.51
CA GLY A 64 5.52 41.26 45.01
C GLY A 64 5.80 39.84 44.50
N GLU A 65 4.82 38.92 44.51
CA GLU A 65 5.00 37.58 43.93
C GLU A 65 4.91 37.60 42.39
N LEU A 66 5.84 36.89 41.73
CA LEU A 66 5.84 36.64 40.29
C LEU A 66 4.70 35.68 39.97
N LEU A 67 3.73 36.15 39.19
CA LEU A 67 2.69 35.27 38.65
C LEU A 67 3.22 34.65 37.36
N ALA A 68 3.59 33.38 37.41
CA ALA A 68 3.88 32.60 36.21
C ALA A 68 2.55 32.14 35.57
N ALA A 69 2.40 32.38 34.28
CA ALA A 69 1.46 31.68 33.41
C ALA A 69 2.19 30.50 32.74
N ASP A 70 1.48 29.79 31.87
CA ASP A 70 2.07 28.74 31.04
C ASP A 70 3.24 29.30 30.19
N TRP A 71 4.15 28.42 29.76
CA TRP A 71 5.31 28.77 28.92
C TRP A 71 6.31 29.74 29.57
N GLY A 72 6.31 29.80 30.92
CA GLY A 72 7.21 30.65 31.67
C GLY A 72 6.86 32.14 31.59
N VAL A 73 5.76 32.54 30.94
CA VAL A 73 5.37 33.95 30.85
C VAL A 73 5.11 34.48 32.25
N THR A 74 5.88 35.48 32.68
CA THR A 74 5.74 36.06 34.02
C THR A 74 5.08 37.43 33.98
N ARG A 75 4.11 37.62 34.86
CA ARG A 75 3.50 38.92 35.14
C ARG A 75 4.09 39.46 36.45
N THR A 76 4.74 40.61 36.36
CA THR A 76 5.26 41.34 37.52
C THR A 76 4.38 42.55 37.80
N PRO A 77 3.50 42.50 38.83
CA PRO A 77 2.80 43.69 39.28
C PRO A 77 3.78 44.64 39.99
N SER A 78 3.77 45.93 39.62
CA SER A 78 4.52 46.94 40.37
C SER A 78 3.80 47.29 41.68
N THR A 79 4.54 47.34 42.78
CA THR A 79 4.07 47.73 44.13
C THR A 79 3.45 49.14 44.20
N ALA A 80 3.64 49.98 43.16
CA ALA A 80 3.01 51.30 43.04
C ALA A 80 1.68 51.27 42.23
N SER A 81 1.17 50.11 41.82
CA SER A 81 -0.11 49.89 41.10
C SER A 81 -0.30 50.59 39.74
N ALA A 82 0.67 51.39 39.31
CA ALA A 82 0.60 52.16 38.07
C ALA A 82 1.17 51.43 36.85
N VAL A 83 1.83 50.29 37.03
CA VAL A 83 2.54 49.57 35.97
C VAL A 83 2.38 48.06 36.13
N VAL A 84 2.12 47.36 35.02
CA VAL A 84 2.20 45.90 34.91
C VAL A 84 3.23 45.55 33.85
N GLU A 85 4.20 44.72 34.22
CA GLU A 85 5.17 44.16 33.28
C GLU A 85 4.82 42.71 32.98
N ILE A 86 4.94 42.34 31.71
CA ILE A 86 4.80 40.97 31.25
C ILE A 86 6.09 40.62 30.52
N ASP A 87 6.77 39.60 31.01
CA ASP A 87 7.99 39.04 30.44
C ASP A 87 7.65 37.69 29.82
N PHE A 88 7.83 37.58 28.51
CA PHE A 88 7.57 36.35 27.78
C PHE A 88 8.77 35.40 27.80
N HIS A 89 9.94 35.87 28.28
CA HIS A 89 11.25 35.19 28.22
C HIS A 89 11.79 34.88 26.80
N THR A 90 10.90 34.73 25.82
CA THR A 90 11.21 34.64 24.39
C THR A 90 10.47 35.73 23.62
N ARG A 91 10.80 35.90 22.33
CA ARG A 91 10.23 36.95 21.50
C ARG A 91 8.86 36.52 20.99
N SER A 92 7.80 37.22 21.40
CA SER A 92 6.43 36.89 21.05
C SER A 92 5.73 38.04 20.33
N THR A 93 4.93 37.72 19.32
CA THR A 93 4.15 38.70 18.55
C THR A 93 2.83 38.97 19.25
N LEU A 94 2.62 40.19 19.72
CA LEU A 94 1.42 40.56 20.48
C LEU A 94 0.16 40.52 19.59
N ALA A 95 -0.96 40.04 20.15
CA ALA A 95 -2.25 40.02 19.47
C ALA A 95 -3.31 40.82 20.24
N GLY A 96 -3.35 40.67 21.55
CA GLY A 96 -4.31 41.37 22.38
C GLY A 96 -4.02 41.25 23.86
N VAL A 97 -4.77 41.99 24.67
CA VAL A 97 -4.68 41.92 26.12
C VAL A 97 -6.04 42.10 26.76
N THR A 98 -6.30 41.30 27.79
CA THR A 98 -7.55 41.31 28.55
C THR A 98 -7.24 41.66 30.00
N GLY A 99 -8.00 42.58 30.56
CA GLY A 99 -7.78 43.01 31.94
C GLY A 99 -8.84 43.99 32.41
N SER A 100 -8.55 44.61 33.55
CA SER A 100 -9.33 45.68 34.15
C SER A 100 -8.42 46.82 34.59
N GLY A 101 -9.01 47.98 34.89
CA GLY A 101 -8.28 49.10 35.43
C GLY A 101 -8.17 50.32 34.52
N GLY A 102 -8.99 50.44 33.46
CA GLY A 102 -9.11 51.65 32.63
C GLY A 102 -8.19 51.67 31.41
N VAL A 103 -7.78 52.86 30.95
CA VAL A 103 -6.86 53.02 29.81
C VAL A 103 -5.41 52.92 30.27
N ALA A 104 -4.61 52.12 29.59
CA ALA A 104 -3.17 51.94 29.78
C ALA A 104 -2.37 52.35 28.54
N ASN A 105 -1.10 52.70 28.70
CA ASN A 105 -0.17 53.00 27.62
C ASN A 105 0.75 51.80 27.38
N LEU A 106 0.81 51.30 26.14
CA LEU A 106 1.70 50.21 25.75
C LEU A 106 3.15 50.68 25.57
N GLN A 107 4.08 49.97 26.20
CA GLN A 107 5.51 50.10 25.99
C GLN A 107 6.12 48.70 25.76
N ILE A 108 7.15 48.62 24.92
CA ILE A 108 7.90 47.38 24.67
C ILE A 108 9.36 47.55 25.11
N ASP A 109 10.00 46.47 25.54
CA ASP A 109 11.41 46.48 25.89
C ASP A 109 12.31 46.33 24.66
N MET A 110 13.28 47.23 24.53
CA MET A 110 14.28 47.28 23.45
C MET A 110 15.70 47.02 23.99
N GLY A 111 15.83 46.04 24.90
CA GLY A 111 17.13 45.65 25.48
C GLY A 111 17.46 46.35 26.80
N GLY A 112 16.47 46.46 27.69
CA GLY A 112 16.56 47.10 29.01
C GLY A 112 15.92 48.49 29.08
N VAL A 113 15.34 48.98 27.98
CA VAL A 113 14.68 50.29 27.91
C VAL A 113 13.29 50.13 27.31
N TYR A 114 12.28 50.59 28.04
CA TYR A 114 10.90 50.58 27.57
C TYR A 114 10.61 51.78 26.66
N VAL A 115 10.16 51.51 25.44
CA VAL A 115 9.80 52.52 24.44
C VAL A 115 8.30 52.46 24.20
N GLY A 116 7.64 53.62 24.21
CA GLY A 116 6.20 53.71 23.87
C GLY A 116 5.95 53.35 22.40
N ILE A 117 4.84 52.69 22.14
CA ILE A 117 4.41 52.27 20.80
C ILE A 117 3.20 53.11 20.38
N ALA A 118 3.17 53.62 19.15
CA ALA A 118 2.02 54.33 18.59
C ALA A 118 0.95 53.36 18.06
N ASP A 119 -0.20 53.89 17.67
CA ASP A 119 -1.32 53.14 17.09
C ASP A 119 -0.98 52.45 15.75
N ASP A 120 -0.07 53.02 14.97
CA ASP A 120 0.49 52.43 13.76
C ASP A 120 1.58 51.36 14.03
N GLY A 121 1.85 51.04 15.29
CA GLY A 121 2.90 50.09 15.71
C GLY A 121 4.33 50.67 15.68
N THR A 122 4.51 51.94 15.26
CA THR A 122 5.83 52.58 15.25
C THR A 122 6.28 53.00 16.66
N MET A 123 7.59 53.19 16.85
CA MET A 123 8.10 53.76 18.09
C MET A 123 7.59 55.19 18.26
N ALA A 124 7.12 55.53 19.46
CA ALA A 124 6.50 56.81 19.80
C ALA A 124 7.39 57.69 20.71
N PRO A 125 8.63 58.07 20.32
CA PRO A 125 9.48 58.91 21.18
C PRO A 125 8.89 60.32 21.38
N ASN A 126 8.10 60.80 20.41
CA ASN A 126 7.47 62.13 20.39
C ASN A 126 5.95 62.10 20.14
N ARG A 127 5.33 60.91 20.19
CA ARG A 127 3.89 60.71 20.00
C ARG A 127 3.29 60.14 21.30
N PRO A 128 2.01 60.37 21.59
CA PRO A 128 1.35 59.66 22.68
C PRO A 128 1.42 58.14 22.42
N PRO A 129 1.80 57.33 23.42
CA PRO A 129 1.72 55.87 23.30
C PRO A 129 0.29 55.40 23.06
N LEU A 130 0.14 54.23 22.45
CA LEU A 130 -1.11 53.57 22.12
C LEU A 130 -1.94 53.37 23.39
N PRO A 131 -3.12 54.01 23.48
CA PRO A 131 -4.05 53.78 24.58
C PRO A 131 -4.72 52.41 24.42
N VAL A 132 -4.40 51.49 25.32
CA VAL A 132 -5.02 50.17 25.45
C VAL A 132 -6.18 50.27 26.44
N ASN A 133 -7.41 50.11 25.96
CA ASN A 133 -8.61 50.21 26.79
C ASN A 133 -8.95 48.88 27.47
N LEU A 134 -8.62 48.77 28.76
CA LEU A 134 -8.93 47.59 29.60
C LEU A 134 -10.25 47.77 30.38
N SER A 135 -11.14 48.66 29.94
CA SER A 135 -12.43 48.89 30.62
C SER A 135 -13.54 47.95 30.14
N LEU A 136 -13.31 47.24 29.03
CA LEU A 136 -14.24 46.31 28.44
C LEU A 136 -13.81 44.86 28.77
N PRO A 137 -14.76 43.94 28.94
CA PRO A 137 -14.45 42.51 29.12
C PRO A 137 -13.88 41.85 27.84
N GLN A 138 -13.89 42.57 26.71
CA GLN A 138 -13.34 42.10 25.44
C GLN A 138 -11.82 42.32 25.39
N GLN A 139 -11.13 41.42 24.69
CA GLN A 139 -9.70 41.51 24.39
C GLN A 139 -9.42 42.83 23.64
N ALA A 140 -8.58 43.68 24.22
CA ALA A 140 -8.11 44.90 23.56
C ALA A 140 -7.03 44.50 22.54
N PRO A 141 -7.21 44.77 21.24
CA PRO A 141 -6.23 44.38 20.22
C PRO A 141 -4.92 45.14 20.44
N LEU A 142 -3.81 44.44 20.26
CA LEU A 142 -2.47 45.01 20.27
C LEU A 142 -1.88 45.00 18.86
N PRO A 143 -0.98 45.92 18.51
CA PRO A 143 -0.27 45.87 17.25
C PRO A 143 0.57 44.59 17.23
N GLY A 144 0.66 43.94 16.06
CA GLY A 144 1.44 42.71 15.82
C GLY A 144 2.95 42.92 15.94
N LEU A 145 3.42 43.28 17.14
CA LEU A 145 4.82 43.58 17.45
C LEU A 145 5.46 42.41 18.18
N THR A 146 6.60 41.98 17.66
CA THR A 146 7.41 40.94 18.29
C THR A 146 8.32 41.53 19.36
N THR A 147 8.12 41.13 20.63
CA THR A 147 8.89 41.64 21.77
C THR A 147 9.10 40.56 22.84
N GLY A 148 10.19 40.67 23.61
CA GLY A 148 10.45 39.81 24.76
C GLY A 148 9.74 40.27 26.04
N LYS A 149 9.47 41.57 26.16
CA LYS A 149 8.77 42.14 27.33
C LYS A 149 7.86 43.28 26.91
N ILE A 150 6.74 43.41 27.62
CA ILE A 150 5.90 44.60 27.55
C ILE A 150 5.68 45.20 28.92
N ARG A 151 5.36 46.49 28.91
CA ARG A 151 4.95 47.25 30.07
C ARG A 151 3.69 48.02 29.73
N LEU A 152 2.65 47.79 30.53
CA LEU A 152 1.42 48.57 30.49
C LEU A 152 1.44 49.54 31.66
N SER A 153 1.47 50.83 31.35
CA SER A 153 1.49 51.91 32.35
C SER A 153 0.17 52.64 32.38
N ARG A 154 -0.28 53.09 33.56
CA ARG A 154 -1.57 53.72 33.74
C ARG A 154 -1.64 55.05 32.96
N GLY A 155 -2.71 55.24 32.19
CA GLY A 155 -2.97 56.49 31.48
C GLY A 155 -3.18 57.67 32.44
N GLN A 156 -2.81 58.88 31.99
CA GLN A 156 -2.93 60.10 32.79
C GLN A 156 -4.40 60.38 33.14
N GLY A 157 -4.73 60.49 34.44
CA GLY A 157 -6.11 60.73 34.92
C GLY A 157 -6.88 59.48 35.35
N ASN A 158 -6.32 58.28 35.18
CA ASN A 158 -6.90 57.04 35.66
C ASN A 158 -6.41 56.74 37.09
N THR A 159 -7.32 56.41 38.03
CA THR A 159 -6.99 56.06 39.42
C THR A 159 -7.06 54.56 39.70
N ASN A 160 -7.57 53.77 38.76
CA ASN A 160 -7.78 52.34 38.95
C ASN A 160 -6.48 51.55 38.77
N ASN A 161 -6.31 50.50 39.56
CA ASN A 161 -5.17 49.61 39.45
C ASN A 161 -5.29 48.78 38.17
N LEU A 162 -4.21 48.72 37.40
CA LEU A 162 -4.15 47.87 36.22
C LEU A 162 -4.08 46.40 36.66
N ASN A 163 -5.00 45.58 36.18
CA ASN A 163 -5.02 44.15 36.43
C ASN A 163 -5.18 43.39 35.11
N ILE A 164 -4.09 42.81 34.62
CA ILE A 164 -4.07 42.04 33.36
C ILE A 164 -4.41 40.59 33.68
N THR A 165 -5.57 40.14 33.23
CA THR A 165 -6.05 38.77 33.48
C THR A 165 -5.63 37.82 32.38
N ALA A 166 -5.41 38.30 31.17
CA ALA A 166 -4.86 37.49 30.10
C ALA A 166 -4.09 38.33 29.06
N ILE A 167 -3.17 37.71 28.36
CA ILE A 167 -2.50 38.29 27.19
C ILE A 167 -2.53 37.29 26.04
N ALA A 168 -2.88 37.79 24.86
CA ALA A 168 -2.92 37.01 23.64
C ALA A 168 -1.70 37.33 22.76
N ILE A 169 -1.05 36.30 22.25
CA ILE A 169 0.06 36.39 21.28
C ILE A 169 -0.28 35.59 20.03
N ARG A 170 0.39 35.88 18.91
CA ARG A 170 0.30 35.08 17.69
C ARG A 170 1.35 33.97 17.71
N SER A 171 0.93 32.72 17.57
CA SER A 171 1.78 31.56 17.36
C SER A 171 2.22 31.50 15.91
N VAL A 172 3.27 32.26 15.59
CA VAL A 172 3.96 32.15 14.30
C VAL A 172 5.25 31.37 14.53
N PRO A 173 5.37 30.13 14.02
CA PRO A 173 6.58 29.33 14.15
C PRO A 173 7.77 30.06 13.53
N ALA A 174 8.88 30.16 14.23
CA ALA A 174 10.07 30.87 13.76
C ALA A 174 11.34 30.04 13.91
N ASN A 175 12.27 30.21 12.97
CA ASN A 175 13.54 29.47 12.92
C ASN A 175 13.34 27.94 12.98
N VAL A 176 12.30 27.48 12.28
CA VAL A 176 11.86 26.09 12.33
C VAL A 176 12.93 25.18 11.73
N SER A 177 13.25 24.06 12.39
CA SER A 177 14.14 23.05 11.82
C SER A 177 13.59 21.65 11.97
N VAL A 178 13.97 20.74 11.07
CA VAL A 178 13.58 19.33 11.14
C VAL A 178 14.82 18.44 11.06
N ARG A 179 14.89 17.45 11.96
CA ARG A 179 15.96 16.45 12.05
C ARG A 179 15.45 15.05 12.40
N LEU A 180 16.30 14.04 12.22
CA LEU A 180 16.02 12.65 12.59
C LEU A 180 16.85 12.28 13.83
N GLY A 181 16.20 12.14 14.98
CA GLY A 181 16.85 11.90 16.27
C GLY A 181 17.91 12.95 16.59
N ASP A 182 19.13 12.49 16.84
CA ASP A 182 20.29 13.34 17.16
C ASP A 182 21.13 13.72 15.92
N LEU A 183 20.67 13.38 14.71
CA LEU A 183 21.34 13.81 13.48
C LEU A 183 21.18 15.32 13.26
N PRO A 184 22.08 15.97 12.51
CA PRO A 184 21.92 17.38 12.15
C PRO A 184 20.60 17.65 11.39
N PRO A 185 20.04 18.87 11.48
CA PRO A 185 18.86 19.24 10.69
C PRO A 185 19.10 19.07 9.19
N PHE A 186 18.19 18.36 8.53
CA PHE A 186 18.19 18.23 7.08
C PHE A 186 17.37 19.33 6.40
N TRP A 187 16.56 20.04 7.18
CA TRP A 187 15.78 21.18 6.72
C TRP A 187 15.71 22.25 7.82
N THR A 188 15.84 23.52 7.40
CA THR A 188 15.77 24.69 8.27
C THR A 188 15.06 25.81 7.52
N GLN A 189 14.17 26.53 8.21
CA GLN A 189 13.51 27.73 7.75
C GLN A 189 13.84 28.85 8.73
N THR A 190 14.68 29.79 8.31
CA THR A 190 15.03 30.98 9.11
C THR A 190 13.90 32.00 9.06
N GLY A 191 13.62 32.66 10.18
CA GLY A 191 12.50 33.60 10.31
C GLY A 191 11.15 32.89 10.43
N GLU A 192 10.07 33.62 10.16
CA GLU A 192 8.70 33.13 10.32
C GLU A 192 8.30 32.14 9.23
N LEU A 193 7.55 31.10 9.63
CA LEU A 193 6.87 30.17 8.74
C LEU A 193 5.39 30.56 8.66
N ALA A 194 5.03 31.38 7.68
CA ALA A 194 3.65 31.87 7.50
C ALA A 194 2.82 31.07 6.47
N THR A 195 3.48 30.28 5.63
CA THR A 195 2.83 29.44 4.62
C THR A 195 3.35 28.01 4.73
N PRO A 196 2.61 27.01 4.23
CA PRO A 196 3.12 25.65 4.13
C PRO A 196 4.48 25.61 3.42
N GLN A 197 5.43 24.85 3.96
CA GLN A 197 6.73 24.61 3.34
C GLN A 197 7.02 23.11 3.28
N THR A 198 7.56 22.66 2.15
CA THR A 198 7.96 21.27 1.95
C THR A 198 9.48 21.18 1.88
N SER A 199 10.04 20.26 2.65
CA SER A 199 11.47 19.93 2.62
C SER A 199 11.91 19.33 1.27
N PRO A 200 13.21 19.41 0.95
CA PRO A 200 13.84 18.57 -0.06
C PRO A 200 13.65 17.07 0.26
N ASP A 201 13.89 16.22 -0.74
CA ASP A 201 13.91 14.78 -0.51
C ASP A 201 15.06 14.39 0.42
N PHE A 202 14.76 13.72 1.53
CA PHE A 202 15.73 13.30 2.53
C PHE A 202 15.85 11.77 2.66
N ALA A 203 15.43 11.01 1.64
CA ALA A 203 15.50 9.54 1.61
C ALA A 203 16.89 8.97 1.97
N ALA A 204 17.97 9.58 1.48
CA ALA A 204 19.34 9.14 1.77
C ALA A 204 19.67 9.22 3.27
N LEU A 205 19.29 10.32 3.93
CA LEU A 205 19.49 10.49 5.37
C LEU A 205 18.63 9.51 6.17
N LEU A 206 17.37 9.30 5.74
CA LEU A 206 16.49 8.34 6.40
C LEU A 206 17.04 6.91 6.29
N ASN A 207 17.50 6.47 5.11
CA ASN A 207 18.14 5.16 4.95
C ASN A 207 19.40 5.03 5.82
N ALA A 208 20.24 6.07 5.90
CA ALA A 208 21.41 6.07 6.77
C ALA A 208 21.00 5.90 8.25
N PHE A 209 19.94 6.58 8.69
CA PHE A 209 19.38 6.39 10.03
C PHE A 209 18.90 4.93 10.23
N LEU A 210 18.17 4.37 9.26
CA LEU A 210 17.60 3.02 9.32
C LEU A 210 18.66 1.90 9.45
N THR A 211 19.90 2.10 8.97
CA THR A 211 20.97 1.10 9.17
C THR A 211 21.38 0.90 10.63
N THR A 212 21.11 1.88 11.50
CA THR A 212 21.42 1.82 12.94
C THR A 212 20.17 1.73 13.80
N ALA A 213 18.99 1.96 13.21
CA ALA A 213 17.72 1.87 13.91
C ALA A 213 17.36 0.42 14.21
N THR A 214 16.94 0.14 15.43
CA THR A 214 16.40 -1.17 15.81
C THR A 214 14.93 -1.25 15.40
N ALA A 215 14.57 -2.31 14.68
CA ALA A 215 13.16 -2.62 14.45
C ALA A 215 12.56 -3.21 15.73
N GLU A 216 11.52 -2.56 16.25
CA GLU A 216 10.73 -3.04 17.38
C GLU A 216 9.41 -3.58 16.85
N ASN A 217 9.12 -4.85 17.13
CA ASN A 217 7.89 -5.50 16.67
C ASN A 217 7.67 -5.40 15.15
N GLY A 218 8.73 -5.59 14.37
CA GLY A 218 8.66 -5.58 12.91
C GLY A 218 8.59 -4.19 12.26
N PHE A 219 8.69 -3.09 13.03
CA PHE A 219 8.71 -1.72 12.50
C PHE A 219 9.84 -0.90 13.12
N TYR A 220 10.40 0.04 12.37
CA TYR A 220 11.37 1.00 12.88
C TYR A 220 10.67 2.10 13.70
N ALA A 221 11.30 2.52 14.80
CA ALA A 221 10.89 3.70 15.56
C ALA A 221 11.82 4.88 15.21
N VAL A 222 11.37 5.75 14.29
CA VAL A 222 12.17 6.89 13.82
C VAL A 222 11.67 8.18 14.50
N PRO A 223 12.47 8.83 15.37
CA PRO A 223 12.12 10.11 15.96
C PRO A 223 12.35 11.25 14.96
N VAL A 224 11.28 11.84 14.45
CA VAL A 224 11.31 13.07 13.67
C VAL A 224 11.20 14.24 14.63
N VAL A 225 12.25 15.05 14.76
CA VAL A 225 12.27 16.19 15.68
C VAL A 225 12.04 17.48 14.89
N VAL A 226 10.98 18.21 15.24
CA VAL A 226 10.66 19.55 14.72
C VAL A 226 10.99 20.56 15.80
N HIS A 227 11.89 21.49 15.52
CA HIS A 227 12.25 22.57 16.43
C HIS A 227 11.57 23.88 16.03
N SER A 228 11.19 24.71 16.99
CA SER A 228 10.79 26.11 16.77
C SER A 228 11.34 27.00 17.90
N ASP A 229 11.89 28.18 17.56
CA ASP A 229 12.38 29.15 18.54
C ASP A 229 11.25 29.92 19.24
N THR A 230 10.03 29.84 18.68
CA THR A 230 8.81 30.46 19.20
C THR A 230 7.74 29.39 19.40
N ILE A 231 6.66 29.74 20.11
CA ILE A 231 5.49 28.87 20.24
C ILE A 231 4.89 28.61 18.85
N ALA A 232 4.77 27.33 18.52
CA ALA A 232 4.36 26.83 17.23
C ALA A 232 3.19 25.85 17.36
N ARG A 233 2.24 25.97 16.42
CA ARG A 233 1.25 24.93 16.09
C ARG A 233 1.46 24.54 14.63
N LEU A 234 1.93 23.31 14.42
CA LEU A 234 2.31 22.82 13.10
C LEU A 234 1.60 21.52 12.78
N ASP A 235 0.83 21.53 11.71
CA ASP A 235 0.45 20.28 11.05
C ASP A 235 1.65 19.76 10.27
N VAL A 236 1.96 18.49 10.47
CA VAL A 236 3.13 17.84 9.88
C VAL A 236 2.65 16.71 8.99
N THR A 237 2.86 16.85 7.69
CA THR A 237 2.59 15.79 6.72
C THR A 237 3.89 15.16 6.27
N LEU A 238 4.08 13.88 6.57
CA LEU A 238 5.23 13.10 6.11
C LEU A 238 4.78 12.14 5.01
N VAL A 239 5.47 12.17 3.88
CA VAL A 239 5.25 11.27 2.75
C VAL A 239 6.54 10.50 2.48
N VAL A 240 6.47 9.18 2.56
CA VAL A 240 7.61 8.28 2.33
C VAL A 240 7.23 7.27 1.25
N ASP A 241 7.96 7.30 0.14
CA ASP A 241 7.93 6.23 -0.85
C ASP A 241 8.99 5.20 -0.44
N LEU A 242 8.61 3.93 -0.32
CA LEU A 242 9.48 2.85 0.14
C LEU A 242 9.24 1.55 -0.61
N VAL A 243 10.26 0.70 -0.57
CA VAL A 243 10.20 -0.73 -0.91
C VAL A 243 10.69 -1.52 0.30
N VAL A 244 10.31 -2.78 0.42
CA VAL A 244 10.82 -3.67 1.47
C VAL A 244 11.90 -4.55 0.87
N GLU A 245 13.10 -4.48 1.43
CA GLU A 245 14.22 -5.34 1.09
C GLU A 245 14.32 -6.47 2.13
N GLN A 246 14.23 -7.71 1.66
CA GLN A 246 14.33 -8.91 2.47
C GLN A 246 15.55 -9.71 2.02
N ARG A 247 16.48 -9.91 2.96
CA ARG A 247 17.53 -10.91 2.81
C ARG A 247 16.92 -12.28 3.10
N VAL A 248 17.01 -13.17 2.12
CA VAL A 248 16.46 -14.53 2.26
C VAL A 248 17.40 -15.38 3.11
N LEU A 249 18.70 -15.18 2.94
CA LEU A 249 19.70 -15.83 3.78
C LEU A 249 19.80 -15.11 5.13
N PRO A 250 19.94 -15.84 6.25
CA PRO A 250 20.15 -15.23 7.57
C PRO A 250 21.41 -14.36 7.60
N ASP A 251 21.42 -13.29 8.39
CA ASP A 251 22.56 -12.36 8.47
C ASP A 251 23.88 -13.03 8.90
N TYR A 252 23.79 -14.13 9.67
CA TYR A 252 24.97 -14.92 10.08
C TYR A 252 25.44 -15.92 9.01
N LEU A 253 24.71 -16.07 7.89
CA LEU A 253 25.01 -16.98 6.79
C LEU A 253 24.84 -16.26 5.43
N PRO A 254 25.71 -15.28 5.10
CA PRO A 254 25.59 -14.48 3.88
C PRO A 254 25.78 -15.29 2.59
N THR A 255 26.35 -16.50 2.70
CA THR A 255 26.64 -17.41 1.60
C THR A 255 26.23 -18.84 1.97
N VAL A 256 25.60 -19.57 1.05
CA VAL A 256 25.29 -21.00 1.19
C VAL A 256 25.95 -21.81 0.08
N SER A 257 26.59 -22.93 0.43
CA SER A 257 27.12 -23.89 -0.55
C SER A 257 26.15 -25.06 -0.73
N LEU A 258 25.86 -25.38 -1.98
CA LEU A 258 24.95 -26.42 -2.45
C LEU A 258 25.77 -27.48 -3.20
N PRO A 259 26.04 -28.65 -2.61
CA PRO A 259 26.70 -29.75 -3.30
C PRO A 259 25.73 -30.49 -4.21
N TYR A 260 26.17 -30.87 -5.41
CA TYR A 260 25.41 -31.64 -6.39
C TYR A 260 26.18 -32.91 -6.76
N GLY A 261 25.53 -34.07 -6.56
CA GLY A 261 25.94 -35.32 -7.20
C GLY A 261 25.27 -35.46 -8.58
N TYR A 262 24.92 -36.68 -8.96
CA TYR A 262 24.08 -36.93 -10.16
C TYR A 262 22.59 -36.62 -9.93
N SER A 263 22.22 -36.31 -8.69
CA SER A 263 20.93 -35.68 -8.40
C SER A 263 20.92 -34.28 -8.98
N SER A 264 19.82 -33.92 -9.64
CA SER A 264 19.59 -32.54 -10.07
C SER A 264 19.19 -31.62 -8.91
N LEU A 265 18.93 -32.18 -7.73
CA LEU A 265 18.61 -31.46 -6.50
C LEU A 265 19.86 -31.34 -5.62
N PRO A 266 20.02 -30.24 -4.87
CA PRO A 266 21.15 -30.06 -3.98
C PRO A 266 21.12 -31.08 -2.83
N GLY A 267 22.29 -31.49 -2.35
CA GLY A 267 22.45 -32.47 -1.26
C GLY A 267 22.17 -31.91 0.14
N ILE A 268 21.48 -30.77 0.26
CA ILE A 268 21.12 -30.12 1.53
C ILE A 268 19.61 -29.91 1.62
N ASP A 269 19.13 -29.61 2.83
CA ASP A 269 17.72 -29.26 3.05
C ASP A 269 17.35 -27.97 2.30
N GLY A 270 16.29 -28.03 1.49
CA GLY A 270 15.78 -26.92 0.69
C GLY A 270 15.20 -25.77 1.51
N SER A 271 15.01 -25.95 2.82
CA SER A 271 14.49 -24.93 3.73
C SER A 271 15.34 -23.64 3.79
N LEU A 272 16.65 -23.74 3.52
CA LEU A 272 17.58 -22.60 3.54
C LEU A 272 17.34 -21.57 2.43
N LEU A 273 16.67 -21.96 1.35
CA LEU A 273 16.36 -21.10 0.21
C LEU A 273 14.85 -20.91 0.08
N THR A 274 14.22 -20.48 1.17
CA THR A 274 12.77 -20.21 1.19
C THR A 274 12.50 -18.73 1.38
N ILE A 275 11.72 -18.17 0.46
CA ILE A 275 11.26 -16.78 0.54
C ILE A 275 9.99 -16.75 1.38
N GLN A 276 9.89 -15.79 2.29
CA GLN A 276 8.63 -15.42 2.93
C GLN A 276 8.16 -14.09 2.36
N ALA A 277 7.31 -14.10 1.34
CA ALA A 277 6.77 -12.88 0.75
C ALA A 277 5.31 -12.69 1.16
N ARG A 278 4.84 -11.43 1.26
CA ARG A 278 3.40 -11.18 1.37
C ARG A 278 2.70 -11.61 0.08
N ARG A 279 1.49 -12.15 0.21
CA ARG A 279 0.63 -12.46 -0.93
C ARG A 279 0.41 -11.19 -1.76
N ARG A 280 0.48 -11.30 -3.09
CA ARG A 280 0.35 -10.17 -4.03
C ARG A 280 1.34 -9.02 -3.78
N ALA A 281 2.48 -9.31 -3.13
CA ALA A 281 3.58 -8.36 -3.12
C ALA A 281 4.05 -8.17 -4.57
N ASN A 282 4.18 -6.92 -5.01
CA ASN A 282 4.72 -6.65 -6.34
C ASN A 282 6.25 -6.72 -6.24
N ILE A 283 6.88 -7.67 -6.90
CA ILE A 283 8.33 -7.81 -6.83
C ILE A 283 8.98 -6.72 -7.68
N VAL A 284 9.79 -5.87 -7.04
CA VAL A 284 10.53 -4.80 -7.69
C VAL A 284 11.87 -5.32 -8.23
N ALA A 285 12.54 -6.17 -7.46
CA ALA A 285 13.76 -6.86 -7.86
C ALA A 285 13.92 -8.14 -7.04
N ALA A 286 14.49 -9.19 -7.62
CA ALA A 286 14.95 -10.35 -6.87
C ALA A 286 16.21 -10.90 -7.52
N GLY A 287 17.24 -11.17 -6.72
CA GLY A 287 18.48 -11.66 -7.27
C GLY A 287 19.41 -12.30 -6.24
N ALA A 288 20.44 -12.95 -6.76
CA ALA A 288 21.51 -13.56 -5.97
C ALA A 288 22.82 -13.59 -6.76
N ALA A 289 23.95 -13.48 -6.06
CA ALA A 289 25.25 -13.80 -6.61
C ALA A 289 25.43 -15.32 -6.64
N VAL A 290 25.75 -15.88 -7.80
CA VAL A 290 25.86 -17.32 -8.04
C VAL A 290 27.25 -17.64 -8.57
N GLN A 291 27.97 -18.50 -7.86
CA GLN A 291 29.31 -18.98 -8.23
C GLN A 291 29.35 -20.50 -8.11
N GLY A 292 30.03 -21.22 -9.02
CA GLY A 292 30.14 -22.66 -8.89
C GLY A 292 31.11 -23.34 -9.85
N THR A 293 31.35 -24.62 -9.59
CA THR A 293 32.17 -25.50 -10.42
C THR A 293 31.40 -26.78 -10.71
N PHE A 294 31.20 -27.09 -11.99
CA PHE A 294 30.44 -28.25 -12.45
C PHE A 294 31.23 -29.08 -13.45
N GLU A 295 30.91 -30.37 -13.52
CA GLU A 295 31.37 -31.23 -14.61
C GLU A 295 30.88 -30.69 -15.96
N GLY A 296 31.65 -30.96 -17.02
CA GLY A 296 31.31 -30.51 -18.38
C GLY A 296 30.12 -31.24 -19.01
N SER A 297 29.57 -32.27 -18.36
CA SER A 297 28.45 -33.06 -18.86
C SER A 297 27.10 -32.54 -18.35
N ARG A 298 26.07 -32.53 -19.19
CA ARG A 298 24.71 -32.08 -18.85
C ARG A 298 23.64 -33.10 -19.24
N VAL A 299 22.50 -33.08 -18.57
CA VAL A 299 21.30 -33.83 -18.98
C VAL A 299 20.74 -33.27 -20.29
N VAL A 300 20.57 -34.13 -21.30
CA VAL A 300 19.98 -33.81 -22.61
C VAL A 300 18.64 -34.49 -22.86
N PHE A 301 18.30 -35.50 -22.04
CA PHE A 301 16.99 -36.15 -22.06
C PHE A 301 16.63 -36.64 -20.65
N GLY A 302 15.35 -36.51 -20.27
CA GLY A 302 14.82 -36.90 -18.95
C GLY A 302 14.49 -35.68 -18.09
N LYS A 303 13.61 -35.88 -17.09
CA LYS A 303 13.13 -34.81 -16.20
C LYS A 303 14.21 -34.44 -15.17
N ILE A 304 14.53 -33.15 -15.01
CA ILE A 304 15.32 -32.60 -13.90
C ILE A 304 14.41 -32.17 -12.74
N GLY A 305 14.96 -31.99 -11.55
CA GLY A 305 14.21 -31.73 -10.32
C GLY A 305 13.64 -32.99 -9.66
N ALA A 306 12.57 -32.80 -8.88
CA ALA A 306 11.89 -33.90 -8.21
C ALA A 306 11.11 -34.76 -9.22
N SER A 307 11.35 -36.07 -9.16
CA SER A 307 10.61 -37.07 -9.93
C SER A 307 9.65 -37.81 -9.00
N GLU A 308 8.39 -37.92 -9.41
CA GLU A 308 7.41 -38.73 -8.68
C GLU A 308 7.69 -40.21 -8.95
N THR A 309 8.12 -40.93 -7.92
CA THR A 309 8.32 -42.37 -7.99
C THR A 309 7.12 -43.09 -7.40
N ILE A 310 6.45 -43.95 -8.17
CA ILE A 310 5.32 -44.73 -7.64
C ILE A 310 5.77 -46.03 -6.96
N ALA A 311 6.92 -46.57 -7.37
CA ALA A 311 7.51 -47.80 -6.86
C ALA A 311 8.96 -47.94 -7.34
N SER A 312 9.68 -48.91 -6.78
CA SER A 312 10.97 -49.35 -7.31
C SER A 312 10.92 -50.85 -7.62
N LEU A 313 11.52 -51.26 -8.73
CA LEU A 313 11.58 -52.66 -9.15
C LEU A 313 12.95 -53.26 -8.87
N VAL A 314 12.95 -54.44 -8.26
CA VAL A 314 14.19 -55.16 -7.95
C VAL A 314 14.92 -55.60 -9.22
N ILE A 315 16.23 -55.39 -9.22
CA ILE A 315 17.21 -55.90 -10.16
C ILE A 315 18.15 -56.80 -9.35
N SER A 316 18.36 -58.01 -9.84
CA SER A 316 19.20 -59.02 -9.19
C SER A 316 19.89 -59.86 -10.27
N PRO A 317 20.83 -60.74 -9.92
CA PRO A 317 21.42 -61.67 -10.89
C PRO A 317 20.38 -62.55 -11.60
N GLU A 318 19.23 -62.77 -10.98
CA GLU A 318 18.12 -63.53 -11.53
C GLU A 318 17.09 -62.67 -12.27
N ARG A 319 17.19 -61.33 -12.19
CA ARG A 319 16.18 -60.42 -12.74
C ARG A 319 16.81 -59.21 -13.41
N THR A 320 16.67 -59.17 -14.73
CA THR A 320 17.10 -58.05 -15.58
C THR A 320 15.91 -57.20 -15.98
N LEU A 321 16.09 -55.88 -16.03
CA LEU A 321 15.08 -54.93 -16.50
C LEU A 321 15.52 -54.29 -17.83
N ALA A 322 14.58 -53.99 -18.71
CA ALA A 322 14.84 -53.32 -19.97
C ALA A 322 13.83 -52.20 -20.25
N GLN A 323 14.30 -50.95 -20.26
CA GLN A 323 13.51 -49.77 -20.55
C GLN A 323 13.63 -49.39 -22.04
N PRO A 324 12.52 -49.31 -22.78
CA PRO A 324 12.57 -48.84 -24.16
C PRO A 324 12.81 -47.33 -24.22
N VAL A 325 13.62 -46.90 -25.18
CA VAL A 325 13.95 -45.50 -25.45
C VAL A 325 13.71 -45.22 -26.92
N LYS A 326 12.83 -44.27 -27.21
CA LYS A 326 12.58 -43.78 -28.56
C LYS A 326 12.49 -42.27 -28.49
N LEU A 327 13.45 -41.58 -29.11
CA LEU A 327 13.56 -40.13 -29.04
C LEU A 327 13.01 -39.50 -30.32
N ALA A 328 12.34 -38.36 -30.17
CA ALA A 328 11.75 -37.63 -31.29
C ALA A 328 12.82 -36.87 -32.13
N VAL A 329 14.03 -36.73 -31.60
CA VAL A 329 15.17 -36.03 -32.20
C VAL A 329 16.42 -36.89 -31.96
N GLU A 330 17.38 -36.85 -32.87
CA GLU A 330 18.69 -37.47 -32.64
C GLU A 330 19.32 -36.86 -31.39
N THR A 331 19.77 -37.69 -30.44
CA THR A 331 20.35 -37.20 -29.18
C THR A 331 21.64 -37.95 -28.87
N PRO A 332 22.80 -37.26 -28.80
CA PRO A 332 24.04 -37.86 -28.36
C PRO A 332 24.03 -38.06 -26.84
N ALA A 333 24.66 -39.12 -26.36
CA ALA A 333 24.83 -39.40 -24.94
C ALA A 333 26.25 -39.93 -24.67
N THR A 334 26.87 -39.40 -23.63
CA THR A 334 28.16 -39.88 -23.08
C THR A 334 27.97 -40.59 -21.75
N ALA A 335 26.83 -40.42 -21.08
CA ALA A 335 26.47 -41.17 -19.88
C ALA A 335 24.95 -41.34 -19.76
N ILE A 336 24.52 -42.27 -18.92
CA ILE A 336 23.10 -42.52 -18.60
C ILE A 336 22.94 -42.57 -17.09
N ASP A 337 22.08 -41.71 -16.55
CA ASP A 337 21.81 -41.66 -15.11
C ASP A 337 20.53 -42.41 -14.78
N LEU A 338 20.55 -43.12 -13.66
CA LEU A 338 19.55 -44.08 -13.23
C LEU A 338 19.24 -43.81 -11.75
N PRO A 339 17.99 -43.48 -11.36
CA PRO A 339 17.60 -43.36 -9.97
C PRO A 339 17.45 -44.76 -9.37
N LEU A 340 18.25 -45.04 -8.34
CA LEU A 340 18.36 -46.34 -7.70
C LEU A 340 18.07 -46.22 -6.20
N ALA A 341 17.03 -46.92 -5.74
CA ALA A 341 16.69 -47.02 -4.33
C ALA A 341 17.46 -48.17 -3.66
N ASN A 342 17.85 -47.96 -2.39
CA ASN A 342 18.33 -48.99 -1.47
C ASN A 342 19.43 -49.91 -2.04
N THR A 343 20.46 -49.35 -2.67
CA THR A 343 21.64 -50.12 -3.05
C THR A 343 22.54 -50.29 -1.82
N GLN A 344 23.05 -51.49 -1.54
CA GLN A 344 24.22 -51.57 -0.65
C GLN A 344 25.43 -51.11 -1.48
N PRO A 345 26.05 -49.95 -1.17
CA PRO A 345 27.12 -49.42 -2.00
C PRO A 345 28.27 -50.42 -2.11
N GLY A 346 28.70 -50.70 -3.35
CA GLY A 346 29.78 -51.64 -3.66
C GLY A 346 29.38 -53.12 -3.79
N ILE A 347 28.10 -53.48 -3.61
CA ILE A 347 27.66 -54.90 -3.59
C ILE A 347 26.89 -55.29 -4.86
N ALA A 348 26.23 -54.34 -5.53
CA ALA A 348 25.26 -54.64 -6.59
C ALA A 348 25.84 -54.91 -8.01
N GLY A 349 27.15 -54.68 -8.25
CA GLY A 349 27.80 -54.92 -9.54
C GLY A 349 26.96 -54.58 -10.78
N LEU A 350 26.38 -53.38 -10.84
CA LEU A 350 25.38 -53.03 -11.86
C LEU A 350 26.02 -52.71 -13.22
N HIS A 351 25.43 -53.26 -14.27
CA HIS A 351 25.84 -53.03 -15.66
C HIS A 351 24.64 -52.59 -16.51
N LEU A 352 24.83 -51.50 -17.24
CA LEU A 352 23.87 -50.98 -18.21
C LEU A 352 24.37 -51.31 -19.63
N ALA A 353 23.49 -51.87 -20.46
CA ALA A 353 23.76 -52.10 -21.88
C ALA A 353 22.69 -51.42 -22.74
N ILE A 354 23.12 -50.83 -23.86
CA ILE A 354 22.22 -50.32 -24.90
C ILE A 354 22.09 -51.41 -25.97
N GLN A 355 20.87 -51.83 -26.28
CA GLN A 355 20.60 -52.88 -27.28
C GLN A 355 19.67 -52.40 -28.39
N GLU A 356 19.77 -53.03 -29.57
CA GLU A 356 18.82 -52.82 -30.68
C GLU A 356 17.43 -53.38 -30.35
N ASP A 357 16.38 -52.79 -30.92
CA ASP A 357 15.01 -53.32 -30.87
C ASP A 357 14.81 -54.47 -31.87
N ALA A 358 14.21 -55.56 -31.39
CA ALA A 358 13.71 -56.67 -32.19
C ALA A 358 12.22 -56.86 -31.91
N ASP A 359 11.38 -56.19 -32.69
CA ASP A 359 9.92 -56.27 -32.61
C ASP A 359 9.35 -55.92 -31.21
N GLY A 360 9.79 -54.79 -30.66
CA GLY A 360 9.33 -54.33 -29.35
C GLY A 360 9.93 -55.09 -28.16
N LYS A 361 11.09 -55.73 -28.34
CA LYS A 361 11.89 -56.38 -27.29
C LYS A 361 13.39 -56.13 -27.51
N PRO A 362 14.23 -56.24 -26.48
CA PRO A 362 15.69 -56.22 -26.66
C PRO A 362 16.14 -57.38 -27.56
N SER A 363 16.94 -57.08 -28.59
CA SER A 363 17.45 -58.06 -29.56
C SER A 363 18.55 -58.99 -29.02
N GLY A 364 19.23 -58.59 -27.94
CA GLY A 364 20.47 -59.21 -27.46
C GLY A 364 21.74 -58.63 -28.08
N THR A 365 21.65 -57.88 -29.19
CA THR A 365 22.80 -57.19 -29.79
C THR A 365 23.17 -55.97 -28.93
N VAL A 366 24.27 -56.08 -28.18
CA VAL A 366 24.80 -54.99 -27.36
C VAL A 366 25.58 -54.01 -28.24
N LEU A 367 25.08 -52.78 -28.31
CA LEU A 367 25.71 -51.68 -29.06
C LEU A 367 26.82 -51.01 -28.25
N THR A 368 26.59 -50.83 -26.95
CA THR A 368 27.56 -50.31 -25.99
C THR A 368 27.13 -50.71 -24.57
N SER A 369 28.05 -50.73 -23.62
CA SER A 369 27.75 -51.02 -22.22
C SER A 369 28.70 -50.28 -21.28
N ALA A 370 28.23 -50.07 -20.05
CA ALA A 370 28.97 -49.38 -19.00
C ALA A 370 28.60 -49.94 -17.62
N ALA A 371 29.54 -49.86 -16.68
CA ALA A 371 29.24 -50.10 -15.26
C ALA A 371 28.51 -48.89 -14.68
N VAL A 372 27.54 -49.13 -13.79
CA VAL A 372 26.81 -48.06 -13.09
C VAL A 372 27.52 -47.77 -11.77
N VAL A 373 27.94 -46.52 -11.59
CA VAL A 373 28.52 -46.03 -10.33
C VAL A 373 27.41 -45.35 -9.54
N VAL A 374 27.23 -45.73 -8.28
CA VAL A 374 26.23 -45.15 -7.38
C VAL A 374 26.94 -44.54 -6.19
N GLU A 375 26.62 -43.29 -5.89
CA GLU A 375 27.07 -42.65 -4.65
C GLU A 375 26.42 -43.30 -3.43
N LYS A 376 27.01 -43.10 -2.23
CA LYS A 376 26.55 -43.76 -1.00
C LYS A 376 25.09 -43.38 -0.72
N PRO A 377 24.13 -44.33 -0.75
CA PRO A 377 22.73 -43.99 -0.59
C PRO A 377 22.38 -43.64 0.85
N VAL A 378 21.46 -42.70 1.00
CA VAL A 378 20.81 -42.41 2.29
C VAL A 378 19.67 -43.42 2.48
N PRO A 379 19.59 -44.14 3.62
CA PRO A 379 18.54 -45.12 3.87
C PRO A 379 17.14 -44.55 3.62
N GLY A 380 16.32 -45.24 2.82
CA GLY A 380 14.95 -44.83 2.52
C GLY A 380 14.80 -43.81 1.38
N SER A 381 15.88 -43.43 0.71
CA SER A 381 15.86 -42.53 -0.45
C SER A 381 16.42 -43.21 -1.71
N SER A 382 16.12 -42.62 -2.87
CA SER A 382 16.72 -42.98 -4.14
C SER A 382 17.92 -42.08 -4.43
N VAL A 383 19.00 -42.68 -4.95
CA VAL A 383 20.19 -41.94 -5.39
C VAL A 383 20.41 -42.18 -6.86
N TRP A 384 20.73 -41.12 -7.58
CA TRP A 384 21.10 -41.22 -8.98
C TRP A 384 22.49 -41.85 -9.12
N GLY A 385 22.55 -43.01 -9.77
CA GLY A 385 23.79 -43.58 -10.26
C GLY A 385 24.02 -43.21 -11.72
N SER A 386 25.27 -43.22 -12.17
CA SER A 386 25.63 -42.87 -13.56
C SER A 386 26.44 -43.98 -14.22
N ALA A 387 26.11 -44.27 -15.48
CA ALA A 387 26.80 -45.21 -16.34
C ALA A 387 27.55 -44.44 -17.44
N ALA A 388 28.84 -44.19 -17.23
CA ALA A 388 29.69 -43.50 -18.20
C ALA A 388 29.97 -44.40 -19.41
N LEU A 389 29.49 -44.01 -20.59
CA LEU A 389 29.68 -44.78 -21.81
C LEU A 389 31.13 -44.69 -22.29
N PRO A 390 31.70 -45.77 -22.85
CA PRO A 390 33.10 -45.77 -23.32
C PRO A 390 33.35 -44.84 -24.51
N ALA A 391 32.29 -44.46 -25.24
CA ALA A 391 32.29 -43.49 -26.32
C ALA A 391 30.90 -42.84 -26.42
N GLU A 392 30.81 -41.69 -27.11
CA GLU A 392 29.52 -41.06 -27.45
C GLU A 392 28.63 -42.06 -28.21
N PHE A 393 27.42 -42.26 -27.70
CA PHE A 393 26.38 -43.03 -28.38
C PHE A 393 25.30 -42.09 -28.89
N ARG A 394 24.93 -42.21 -30.17
CA ARG A 394 23.87 -41.40 -30.78
C ARG A 394 22.58 -42.19 -30.87
N PHE A 395 21.58 -41.76 -30.11
CA PHE A 395 20.22 -42.26 -30.25
C PHE A 395 19.61 -41.65 -31.50
N GLU A 396 19.46 -42.44 -32.57
CA GLU A 396 18.87 -41.98 -33.83
C GLU A 396 17.39 -41.57 -33.65
N GLN A 397 16.97 -40.55 -34.39
CA GLN A 397 15.61 -40.06 -34.38
C GLN A 397 14.60 -41.18 -34.70
N ASN A 398 13.57 -41.32 -33.88
CA ASN A 398 12.47 -42.28 -34.01
C ASN A 398 12.89 -43.76 -34.05
N LYS A 399 14.17 -44.09 -33.81
CA LYS A 399 14.64 -45.45 -33.64
C LYS A 399 14.49 -45.87 -32.18
N ARG A 400 14.01 -47.09 -31.95
CA ARG A 400 13.87 -47.64 -30.60
C ARG A 400 15.16 -48.35 -30.21
N TYR A 401 15.62 -48.05 -29.01
CA TYR A 401 16.71 -48.73 -28.32
C TYR A 401 16.22 -49.27 -26.98
N TRP A 402 16.96 -50.20 -26.38
CA TRP A 402 16.66 -50.75 -25.07
C TRP A 402 17.80 -50.48 -24.09
N LEU A 403 17.47 -49.87 -22.95
CA LEU A 403 18.35 -49.73 -21.81
C LEU A 403 18.18 -50.96 -20.92
N VAL A 404 19.09 -51.91 -21.04
CA VAL A 404 19.07 -53.18 -20.29
C VAL A 404 19.96 -53.06 -19.07
N LEU A 405 19.35 -53.05 -17.88
CA LEU A 405 20.03 -52.95 -16.60
C LEU A 405 20.07 -54.31 -15.89
N GLN A 406 21.29 -54.76 -15.61
CA GLN A 406 21.61 -56.08 -15.06
C GLN A 406 22.39 -55.91 -13.76
N SER A 407 22.15 -56.79 -12.79
CA SER A 407 23.01 -56.92 -11.60
C SER A 407 23.88 -58.16 -11.75
N VAL A 408 25.20 -58.00 -11.56
CA VAL A 408 26.14 -59.12 -11.57
C VAL A 408 26.25 -59.76 -10.18
N ALA A 409 25.95 -59.02 -9.11
CA ALA A 409 25.95 -59.50 -7.73
C ALA A 409 24.98 -58.66 -6.90
N GLY A 410 24.30 -59.22 -5.88
CA GLY A 410 23.44 -58.43 -4.99
C GLY A 410 22.19 -57.83 -5.65
N ASN A 411 21.41 -57.08 -4.86
CA ASN A 411 20.15 -56.49 -5.30
C ASN A 411 20.25 -54.97 -5.39
N ALA A 412 19.57 -54.40 -6.38
CA ALA A 412 19.30 -52.97 -6.50
C ALA A 412 17.81 -52.77 -6.82
N TYR A 413 17.32 -51.54 -6.70
CA TYR A 413 15.94 -51.22 -7.06
C TYR A 413 15.94 -50.02 -7.99
N TRP A 414 15.37 -50.18 -9.18
CA TRP A 414 15.24 -49.10 -10.16
C TRP A 414 13.87 -48.48 -10.06
N ASP A 415 13.86 -47.17 -9.85
CA ASP A 415 12.67 -46.37 -9.70
C ASP A 415 11.85 -46.30 -10.99
N VAL A 416 10.53 -46.46 -10.83
CA VAL A 416 9.56 -46.52 -11.93
C VAL A 416 8.40 -45.55 -11.72
N GLN A 417 7.83 -45.12 -12.84
CA GLN A 417 6.64 -44.29 -12.96
C GLN A 417 5.56 -44.99 -13.83
N PRO A 418 4.29 -44.54 -13.83
CA PRO A 418 3.30 -44.98 -14.80
C PRO A 418 3.78 -44.74 -16.24
N HIS A 419 3.46 -45.66 -17.16
CA HIS A 419 3.79 -45.51 -18.58
C HIS A 419 2.58 -44.96 -19.34
N GLU A 420 2.68 -43.73 -19.82
CA GLU A 420 1.56 -43.03 -20.49
C GLU A 420 1.53 -43.20 -22.02
N LEU A 421 2.61 -43.71 -22.62
CA LEU A 421 2.79 -43.67 -24.08
C LEU A 421 2.28 -44.95 -24.79
N ALA A 422 1.76 -44.77 -26.01
CA ALA A 422 1.49 -45.87 -26.93
C ALA A 422 2.82 -46.52 -27.37
N GLY A 423 3.17 -47.66 -26.78
CA GLY A 423 4.39 -48.39 -27.10
C GLY A 423 4.72 -49.49 -26.08
N PRO A 424 5.84 -50.20 -26.27
CA PRO A 424 6.33 -51.16 -25.28
C PRO A 424 6.58 -50.46 -23.95
N ALA A 425 6.11 -51.07 -22.87
CA ALA A 425 6.41 -50.65 -21.51
C ALA A 425 7.75 -51.23 -21.03
N LEU A 426 8.17 -50.90 -19.81
CA LEU A 426 9.30 -51.53 -19.13
C LEU A 426 9.14 -53.05 -19.16
N GLN A 427 10.20 -53.75 -19.58
CA GLN A 427 10.23 -55.21 -19.62
C GLN A 427 11.15 -55.78 -18.54
N ALA A 428 10.87 -57.02 -18.13
CA ALA A 428 11.68 -57.79 -17.22
C ALA A 428 11.96 -59.17 -17.83
N SER A 429 13.14 -59.70 -17.55
CA SER A 429 13.54 -61.07 -17.84
C SER A 429 14.02 -61.74 -16.54
N ALA A 430 13.60 -62.99 -16.36
CA ALA A 430 14.00 -63.85 -15.24
C ALA A 430 15.04 -64.92 -15.64
N ASP A 431 15.47 -64.89 -16.91
CA ASP A 431 16.32 -65.91 -17.53
C ASP A 431 17.51 -65.27 -18.25
N GLY A 432 18.00 -64.11 -17.78
CA GLY A 432 19.19 -63.46 -18.35
C GLY A 432 19.00 -62.89 -19.75
N GLY A 433 17.77 -62.56 -20.14
CA GLY A 433 17.41 -61.90 -21.40
C GLY A 433 16.85 -62.82 -22.48
N PHE A 434 16.65 -64.13 -22.22
CA PHE A 434 16.07 -65.05 -23.20
C PHE A 434 14.56 -64.87 -23.39
N SER A 435 13.84 -64.42 -22.35
CA SER A 435 12.42 -64.10 -22.43
C SER A 435 12.07 -62.78 -21.74
N TRP A 436 11.37 -61.91 -22.48
CA TRP A 436 10.94 -60.59 -22.00
C TRP A 436 9.44 -60.53 -21.78
N ARG A 437 9.05 -60.00 -20.61
CA ARG A 437 7.66 -59.78 -20.19
C ARG A 437 7.49 -58.36 -19.70
N THR A 438 6.30 -57.77 -19.82
CA THR A 438 5.99 -56.49 -19.19
C THR A 438 6.23 -56.57 -17.68
N ALA A 439 7.05 -55.67 -17.17
CA ALA A 439 7.37 -55.57 -15.75
C ALA A 439 6.13 -55.12 -14.96
N SER A 440 6.06 -55.54 -13.69
CA SER A 440 5.02 -55.07 -12.78
C SER A 440 5.47 -55.04 -11.33
N THR A 441 4.79 -54.22 -10.55
CA THR A 441 4.89 -54.21 -9.09
C THR A 441 4.02 -55.33 -8.48
N ALA A 442 4.25 -55.63 -7.21
CA ALA A 442 3.40 -56.55 -6.44
C ALA A 442 1.94 -56.07 -6.36
N SER A 443 1.73 -54.76 -6.42
CA SER A 443 0.43 -54.09 -6.40
C SER A 443 -0.35 -54.19 -7.73
N GLY A 444 0.23 -54.80 -8.76
CA GLY A 444 -0.43 -55.01 -10.05
C GLY A 444 -0.48 -53.79 -10.97
N ILE A 445 0.22 -52.69 -10.65
CA ILE A 445 0.25 -51.48 -11.49
C ILE A 445 0.96 -51.80 -12.81
N ARG A 446 0.26 -51.62 -13.93
CA ARG A 446 0.77 -51.79 -15.30
C ARG A 446 0.03 -50.86 -16.26
N PRO A 447 0.70 -50.31 -17.31
CA PRO A 447 2.12 -50.45 -17.64
C PRO A 447 3.05 -49.49 -16.86
N LEU A 448 4.33 -49.87 -16.69
CA LEU A 448 5.36 -49.10 -15.97
C LEU A 448 6.46 -48.61 -16.93
N ALA A 449 7.11 -47.51 -16.59
CA ALA A 449 8.32 -47.00 -17.24
C ALA A 449 9.39 -46.73 -16.18
N ALA A 450 10.63 -47.14 -16.41
CA ALA A 450 11.74 -46.80 -15.54
C ALA A 450 12.21 -45.37 -15.80
N LEU A 451 12.55 -44.67 -14.73
CA LEU A 451 13.11 -43.32 -14.80
C LEU A 451 14.58 -43.39 -15.24
N PHE A 452 15.01 -42.54 -16.17
CA PHE A 452 16.41 -42.40 -16.55
C PHE A 452 16.67 -41.00 -17.13
N ARG A 453 17.94 -40.62 -17.20
CA ARG A 453 18.41 -39.42 -17.89
C ARG A 453 19.53 -39.77 -18.85
N LEU A 454 19.59 -39.12 -19.99
CA LEU A 454 20.76 -39.17 -20.87
C LEU A 454 21.59 -37.92 -20.63
N ARG A 455 22.91 -38.07 -20.46
CA ARG A 455 23.84 -36.94 -20.37
C ARG A 455 24.73 -36.87 -21.59
N PHE A 456 25.14 -35.66 -21.94
CA PHE A 456 26.08 -35.37 -23.01
C PHE A 456 27.11 -34.35 -22.54
N THR A 457 28.34 -34.45 -23.06
CA THR A 457 29.40 -33.46 -22.81
C THR A 457 29.53 -32.60 -24.07
N PRO A 458 28.93 -31.39 -24.10
CA PRO A 458 29.03 -30.52 -25.26
C PRO A 458 30.45 -30.02 -25.53
N ASP A 459 30.75 -29.76 -26.80
CA ASP A 459 32.03 -29.17 -27.24
C ASP A 459 32.27 -27.76 -26.69
N ARG A 460 31.22 -27.09 -26.20
CA ARG A 460 31.26 -25.74 -25.63
C ARG A 460 30.57 -25.74 -24.28
N PHE A 461 31.11 -24.95 -23.36
CA PHE A 461 30.51 -24.73 -22.05
C PHE A 461 29.09 -24.15 -22.18
N THR A 462 28.15 -24.75 -21.47
CA THR A 462 26.80 -24.24 -21.24
C THR A 462 26.54 -24.28 -19.74
N VAL A 463 25.93 -23.24 -19.19
CA VAL A 463 25.63 -23.19 -17.74
C VAL A 463 24.62 -24.30 -17.41
N PRO A 464 24.97 -25.31 -16.58
CA PRO A 464 24.11 -26.46 -16.33
C PRO A 464 23.14 -26.18 -15.18
N LEU A 465 22.56 -24.97 -15.12
CA LEU A 465 21.77 -24.52 -13.97
C LEU A 465 20.43 -23.92 -14.41
N GLU A 466 19.43 -24.21 -13.58
CA GLU A 466 18.07 -23.71 -13.68
C GLU A 466 17.58 -23.38 -12.26
N LEU A 467 16.88 -22.26 -12.09
CA LEU A 467 16.23 -21.92 -10.83
C LEU A 467 14.75 -22.25 -10.92
N GLN A 468 14.29 -23.17 -10.08
CA GLN A 468 12.87 -23.46 -9.88
C GLN A 468 12.34 -22.57 -8.74
N ILE A 469 11.29 -21.80 -9.03
CA ILE A 469 10.60 -20.92 -8.09
C ILE A 469 9.23 -21.53 -7.79
N GLY A 470 9.01 -21.94 -6.55
CA GLY A 470 7.79 -22.64 -6.14
C GLY A 470 7.85 -24.15 -6.34
N ASN A 471 6.69 -24.80 -6.17
CA ASN A 471 6.54 -26.24 -6.33
C ASN A 471 5.77 -26.58 -7.62
N GLU A 472 6.11 -27.70 -8.23
CA GLU A 472 5.35 -28.27 -9.36
C GLU A 472 3.90 -28.57 -8.96
N PRO A 473 2.92 -28.48 -9.88
CA PRO A 473 3.07 -28.25 -11.33
C PRO A 473 3.15 -26.76 -11.74
N ASP A 474 3.01 -25.84 -10.78
CA ASP A 474 2.90 -24.40 -11.05
C ASP A 474 4.22 -23.64 -10.91
N ALA A 475 5.33 -24.35 -10.69
CA ALA A 475 6.65 -23.78 -10.54
C ALA A 475 7.05 -22.96 -11.77
N ARG A 476 7.76 -21.85 -11.54
CA ARG A 476 8.41 -21.08 -12.59
C ARG A 476 9.86 -21.48 -12.69
N HIS A 477 10.36 -21.63 -13.91
CA HIS A 477 11.72 -22.09 -14.17
C HIS A 477 12.53 -21.01 -14.90
N VAL A 478 13.68 -20.66 -14.34
CA VAL A 478 14.61 -19.66 -14.90
C VAL A 478 15.89 -20.35 -15.34
N ARG A 479 16.10 -20.47 -16.65
CA ARG A 479 17.33 -21.03 -17.20
C ARG A 479 18.42 -19.96 -17.29
N PHE A 480 19.66 -20.35 -17.00
CA PHE A 480 20.82 -19.45 -16.98
C PHE A 480 21.69 -19.52 -18.24
N ASP A 481 21.16 -20.07 -19.34
CA ASP A 481 21.87 -20.23 -20.62
C ASP A 481 22.47 -18.92 -21.17
N ARG A 482 21.85 -17.77 -20.84
CA ARG A 482 22.35 -16.43 -21.22
C ARG A 482 23.77 -16.13 -20.72
N PHE A 483 24.22 -16.82 -19.67
CA PHE A 483 25.55 -16.64 -19.08
C PHE A 483 26.60 -17.63 -19.62
N ALA A 484 26.22 -18.53 -20.54
CA ALA A 484 27.16 -19.46 -21.19
C ALA A 484 28.41 -18.79 -21.81
N PRO A 485 28.35 -17.58 -22.41
CA PRO A 485 29.54 -16.90 -22.94
C PRO A 485 30.64 -16.62 -21.92
N LEU A 486 30.34 -16.63 -20.60
CA LEU A 486 31.33 -16.43 -19.55
C LEU A 486 32.29 -17.63 -19.39
N GLY A 487 31.90 -18.81 -19.90
CA GLY A 487 32.71 -20.03 -19.79
C GLY A 487 32.85 -20.59 -18.36
N ARG A 488 32.13 -20.03 -17.40
CA ARG A 488 32.12 -20.42 -15.98
C ARG A 488 30.80 -20.04 -15.30
N VAL A 489 30.51 -20.65 -14.15
CA VAL A 489 29.37 -20.27 -13.30
C VAL A 489 29.84 -19.18 -12.34
N GLU A 490 29.71 -17.92 -12.74
CA GLU A 490 29.97 -16.74 -11.90
C GLU A 490 29.16 -15.57 -12.46
N PHE A 491 27.97 -15.31 -11.90
CA PHE A 491 27.06 -14.26 -12.39
C PHE A 491 26.06 -13.83 -11.30
N ASN A 492 25.41 -12.69 -11.52
CA ASN A 492 24.26 -12.26 -10.73
C ASN A 492 22.98 -12.76 -11.40
N ALA A 493 22.27 -13.65 -10.71
CA ALA A 493 20.96 -14.11 -11.13
C ALA A 493 19.92 -13.02 -10.83
N ASP A 494 19.11 -12.68 -11.82
CA ASP A 494 17.89 -11.89 -11.67
C ASP A 494 16.72 -12.78 -12.09
N PHE A 495 15.74 -12.88 -11.19
CA PHE A 495 14.54 -13.70 -11.31
C PHE A 495 13.30 -12.99 -10.73
N GLY A 496 13.35 -11.65 -10.61
CA GLY A 496 12.26 -10.86 -10.03
C GLY A 496 10.92 -11.05 -10.75
N ARG A 497 10.95 -11.11 -12.08
CA ARG A 497 9.76 -11.30 -12.92
C ARG A 497 9.11 -12.67 -12.68
N GLU A 498 9.89 -13.74 -12.69
CA GLU A 498 9.35 -15.09 -12.55
C GLU A 498 8.83 -15.35 -11.13
N LEU A 499 9.43 -14.72 -10.12
CA LEU A 499 8.88 -14.71 -8.76
C LEU A 499 7.55 -13.96 -8.68
N ASP A 500 7.45 -12.79 -9.32
CA ASP A 500 6.21 -12.02 -9.41
C ASP A 500 5.08 -12.82 -10.09
N GLU A 501 5.38 -13.46 -11.23
CA GLU A 501 4.45 -14.33 -11.96
C GLU A 501 4.00 -15.54 -11.13
N TYR A 502 4.88 -16.09 -10.28
CA TYR A 502 4.52 -17.16 -9.35
C TYR A 502 3.60 -16.66 -8.25
N LEU A 503 3.92 -15.52 -7.61
CA LEU A 503 3.11 -14.95 -6.51
C LEU A 503 1.71 -14.51 -6.95
N HIS A 504 1.53 -14.21 -8.24
CA HIS A 504 0.23 -13.90 -8.84
C HIS A 504 -0.50 -15.11 -9.45
N SER A 505 0.13 -16.30 -9.44
CA SER A 505 -0.51 -17.53 -9.92
C SER A 505 -1.58 -18.03 -8.94
N THR A 506 -2.55 -18.81 -9.44
CA THR A 506 -3.57 -19.45 -8.61
C THR A 506 -3.00 -20.44 -7.60
N ALA A 507 -1.80 -20.96 -7.84
CA ALA A 507 -1.12 -21.89 -6.93
C ALA A 507 -0.56 -21.19 -5.69
N ALA A 508 -0.09 -19.96 -5.85
CA ALA A 508 0.29 -19.10 -4.74
C ALA A 508 -0.95 -18.48 -4.07
N ALA A 509 -2.03 -18.24 -4.82
CA ALA A 509 -3.27 -17.65 -4.31
C ALA A 509 -4.02 -18.63 -3.39
N SER A 510 -4.30 -18.19 -2.15
CA SER A 510 -5.27 -18.88 -1.30
C SER A 510 -6.66 -18.61 -1.88
N PRO A 511 -7.63 -19.53 -1.73
CA PRO A 511 -9.03 -19.19 -1.97
C PRO A 511 -9.53 -18.03 -1.07
N CYS A 512 -8.77 -17.69 -0.01
CA CYS A 512 -8.99 -16.51 0.83
C CYS A 512 -8.38 -15.21 0.28
N ASP A 513 -7.80 -15.24 -0.92
CA ASP A 513 -7.17 -14.07 -1.55
C ASP A 513 -7.77 -13.77 -2.92
N ALA A 514 -8.99 -14.20 -3.21
CA ALA A 514 -9.69 -13.67 -4.38
C ALA A 514 -9.92 -12.15 -4.21
N GLY A 515 -9.98 -11.38 -5.30
CA GLY A 515 -10.37 -9.97 -5.22
C GLY A 515 -11.85 -9.82 -4.89
N GLU A 516 -12.46 -8.74 -5.38
CA GLU A 516 -13.92 -8.65 -5.48
C GLU A 516 -14.47 -9.92 -6.15
N LEU A 517 -15.36 -10.64 -5.46
CA LEU A 517 -15.98 -11.84 -6.01
C LEU A 517 -17.25 -11.51 -6.79
N LEU A 518 -17.88 -10.37 -6.51
CA LEU A 518 -19.09 -9.94 -7.17
C LEU A 518 -18.78 -9.40 -8.56
N VAL A 519 -19.65 -9.71 -9.51
CA VAL A 519 -19.64 -9.07 -10.82
C VAL A 519 -20.58 -7.88 -10.75
N ASN A 520 -20.06 -6.68 -11.08
CA ASN A 520 -20.82 -5.42 -11.13
C ASN A 520 -21.50 -5.06 -9.80
N GLY A 521 -20.77 -5.18 -8.69
CA GLY A 521 -21.25 -4.85 -7.35
C GLY A 521 -21.53 -3.35 -7.10
N ALA A 522 -20.79 -2.47 -7.78
CA ALA A 522 -21.02 -1.03 -7.79
C ALA A 522 -22.19 -0.58 -8.69
N PHE A 523 -22.81 -1.53 -9.41
CA PHE A 523 -23.90 -1.27 -10.35
C PHE A 523 -23.62 -0.17 -11.39
N ASP A 524 -22.36 0.15 -11.65
CA ASP A 524 -21.92 1.25 -12.52
C ASP A 524 -21.64 0.77 -13.95
N GLN A 525 -21.44 -0.53 -14.16
CA GLN A 525 -21.28 -1.09 -15.50
C GLN A 525 -22.63 -0.99 -16.21
N PRO A 526 -22.77 -0.20 -17.29
CA PRO A 526 -24.01 -0.14 -18.04
C PRO A 526 -24.38 -1.54 -18.54
N PRO A 527 -25.66 -1.84 -18.78
CA PRO A 527 -26.01 -3.06 -19.50
C PRO A 527 -25.18 -3.12 -20.79
N HIS A 528 -24.80 -4.33 -21.25
CA HIS A 528 -24.03 -4.54 -22.50
C HIS A 528 -24.66 -3.91 -23.73
N GLU A 529 -25.84 -3.33 -23.62
CA GLU A 529 -26.67 -2.83 -24.68
C GLU A 529 -26.83 -1.28 -24.66
N ASP A 530 -26.40 -0.54 -23.62
CA ASP A 530 -26.54 0.93 -23.53
C ASP A 530 -25.41 1.68 -24.23
N ALA A 531 -25.73 2.39 -25.31
CA ALA A 531 -24.80 3.15 -26.11
C ALA A 531 -24.52 4.58 -25.59
N THR A 532 -25.24 5.06 -24.55
CA THR A 532 -25.22 6.48 -24.12
C THR A 532 -23.80 6.96 -23.80
N ARG A 533 -23.06 6.22 -22.96
CA ARG A 533 -21.68 6.57 -22.60
C ARG A 533 -20.71 6.45 -23.77
N ARG A 534 -20.88 5.45 -24.64
CA ARG A 534 -20.06 5.29 -25.86
C ARG A 534 -20.28 6.42 -26.85
N ILE A 535 -21.54 6.83 -27.01
CA ILE A 535 -21.94 7.85 -27.98
C ILE A 535 -21.63 9.25 -27.44
N PHE A 536 -22.03 9.62 -26.22
CA PHE A 536 -21.94 11.00 -25.73
C PHE A 536 -20.81 11.25 -24.72
N GLY A 537 -20.19 10.21 -24.18
CA GLY A 537 -19.17 10.34 -23.13
C GLY A 537 -19.75 10.64 -21.74
N VAL A 538 -21.08 10.70 -21.62
CA VAL A 538 -21.83 10.90 -20.36
C VAL A 538 -22.86 9.78 -20.20
N ASP A 539 -23.25 9.49 -18.96
CA ASP A 539 -24.26 8.46 -18.67
C ASP A 539 -25.70 9.01 -18.73
N ALA A 540 -25.87 10.33 -18.54
CA ALA A 540 -27.15 11.03 -18.73
C ALA A 540 -26.91 12.52 -18.96
N ALA A 541 -27.92 13.22 -19.45
CA ALA A 541 -27.99 14.67 -19.46
C ALA A 541 -29.45 15.10 -19.59
N THR A 542 -29.88 16.14 -18.86
CA THR A 542 -31.10 16.87 -19.18
C THR A 542 -30.69 18.25 -19.66
N THR A 543 -30.94 18.57 -20.92
CA THR A 543 -30.45 19.81 -21.51
C THR A 543 -31.22 20.19 -22.75
N GLU A 544 -31.23 21.48 -23.07
CA GLU A 544 -31.69 21.98 -24.37
C GLU A 544 -30.71 21.61 -25.49
N PHE A 545 -29.42 21.45 -25.15
CA PHE A 545 -28.37 21.02 -26.07
C PHE A 545 -27.43 19.99 -25.41
N CYS A 546 -27.15 18.87 -26.07
CA CYS A 546 -26.14 17.91 -25.60
C CYS A 546 -25.05 17.74 -26.67
N ILE A 547 -23.81 18.07 -26.33
CA ILE A 547 -22.65 17.84 -27.20
C ILE A 547 -21.96 16.54 -26.80
N CYS A 548 -21.76 15.68 -27.78
CA CYS A 548 -20.91 14.51 -27.67
C CYS A 548 -19.44 14.93 -27.43
N SER A 549 -18.85 14.48 -26.33
CA SER A 549 -17.43 14.72 -26.03
C SER A 549 -16.47 13.69 -26.65
N ARG A 550 -17.00 12.72 -27.42
CA ARG A 550 -16.24 11.62 -28.03
C ARG A 550 -15.97 11.91 -29.51
N ASP A 551 -14.75 11.62 -29.95
CA ASP A 551 -14.41 11.60 -31.37
C ASP A 551 -15.05 10.38 -32.05
N LEU A 552 -16.09 10.62 -32.85
CA LEU A 552 -16.82 9.59 -33.59
C LEU A 552 -16.29 9.38 -35.03
N SER A 553 -15.22 10.07 -35.43
CA SER A 553 -14.70 10.07 -36.81
C SER A 553 -14.23 8.70 -37.29
N ARG A 554 -13.83 7.81 -36.38
CA ARG A 554 -13.34 6.45 -36.68
C ARG A 554 -14.44 5.37 -36.66
N GLY A 555 -15.68 5.78 -36.42
CA GLY A 555 -16.79 4.88 -36.10
C GLY A 555 -16.69 4.30 -34.69
N LEU A 556 -17.84 3.89 -34.15
CA LEU A 556 -17.96 3.23 -32.85
C LEU A 556 -18.32 1.76 -33.06
N ASP A 557 -17.70 0.90 -32.26
CA ASP A 557 -18.18 -0.47 -32.10
C ASP A 557 -19.44 -0.45 -31.22
N LEU A 558 -20.59 -0.55 -31.85
CA LEU A 558 -21.90 -0.75 -31.25
C LEU A 558 -22.40 -2.19 -31.53
N SER A 559 -21.51 -3.18 -31.64
CA SER A 559 -21.90 -4.60 -31.79
C SER A 559 -22.54 -5.19 -30.54
N ARG A 560 -22.34 -4.54 -29.39
CA ARG A 560 -22.93 -4.89 -28.10
C ARG A 560 -23.79 -3.74 -27.59
N GLU A 561 -23.15 -2.61 -27.28
CA GLU A 561 -23.77 -1.42 -26.68
C GLU A 561 -24.41 -0.55 -27.77
N ARG A 562 -25.61 -0.91 -28.22
CA ARG A 562 -26.22 -0.31 -29.42
C ARG A 562 -27.47 0.52 -29.21
N TYR A 563 -28.12 0.46 -28.05
CA TYR A 563 -29.36 1.17 -27.82
C TYR A 563 -29.13 2.45 -27.01
N LEU A 564 -29.75 3.54 -27.46
CA LEU A 564 -29.79 4.84 -26.79
C LEU A 564 -31.22 5.15 -26.37
N THR A 565 -31.45 5.62 -25.14
CA THR A 565 -32.79 6.05 -24.72
C THR A 565 -32.84 7.56 -24.55
N LEU A 566 -33.79 8.21 -25.24
CA LEU A 566 -34.03 9.66 -25.15
C LEU A 566 -35.45 9.91 -24.65
N THR A 567 -35.62 10.76 -23.65
CA THR A 567 -36.91 11.35 -23.30
C THR A 567 -37.00 12.74 -23.92
N LEU A 568 -38.01 12.93 -24.77
CA LEU A 568 -38.35 14.23 -25.33
C LEU A 568 -39.36 14.89 -24.41
N VAL A 569 -38.96 16.00 -23.76
CA VAL A 569 -39.79 16.77 -22.83
C VAL A 569 -40.49 17.87 -23.61
N PHE A 570 -41.81 17.91 -23.60
CA PHE A 570 -42.59 18.87 -24.38
C PHE A 570 -43.13 20.03 -23.50
N PHE A 571 -43.43 21.18 -24.11
CA PHE A 571 -44.18 22.24 -23.43
C PHE A 571 -45.62 21.77 -23.14
N GLN A 572 -46.16 22.08 -21.96
CA GLN A 572 -47.53 21.70 -21.60
C GLN A 572 -48.55 22.28 -22.59
N ASP A 573 -49.45 21.46 -23.11
CA ASP A 573 -50.62 21.95 -23.83
C ASP A 573 -51.62 22.60 -22.86
N SER A 574 -52.55 23.39 -23.39
CA SER A 574 -53.57 24.08 -22.60
C SER A 574 -54.53 23.15 -21.84
N ASP A 575 -54.52 21.85 -22.15
CA ASP A 575 -55.32 20.81 -21.50
C ASP A 575 -54.54 20.04 -20.42
N GLY A 576 -53.27 20.39 -20.18
CA GLY A 576 -52.46 19.92 -19.07
C GLY A 576 -51.75 18.59 -19.28
N ASN A 577 -51.60 18.08 -20.52
CA ASN A 577 -50.86 16.85 -20.77
C ASN A 577 -50.06 16.86 -22.09
N PRO A 578 -48.72 16.95 -21.99
CA PRO A 578 -47.85 16.15 -22.83
C PRO A 578 -47.18 15.10 -21.95
N PRO A 579 -47.40 13.80 -22.18
CA PRO A 579 -46.54 12.80 -21.58
C PRO A 579 -45.16 12.94 -22.22
N ASP A 580 -44.14 13.14 -21.37
CA ASP A 580 -42.74 12.91 -21.71
C ASP A 580 -42.63 11.64 -22.58
N ARG A 581 -42.06 11.77 -23.78
CA ARG A 581 -41.98 10.65 -24.72
C ARG A 581 -40.58 10.06 -24.69
N ALA A 582 -40.45 8.93 -23.98
CA ALA A 582 -39.25 8.11 -24.04
C ALA A 582 -39.20 7.32 -25.37
N VAL A 583 -38.06 7.34 -26.06
CA VAL A 583 -37.77 6.57 -27.28
C VAL A 583 -36.48 5.80 -27.11
N THR A 584 -36.51 4.50 -27.43
CA THR A 584 -35.32 3.64 -27.49
C THR A 584 -34.87 3.49 -28.93
N ILE A 585 -33.59 3.77 -29.18
CA ILE A 585 -33.01 3.99 -30.49
C ILE A 585 -31.91 2.96 -30.70
N ASP A 586 -32.07 2.06 -31.66
CA ASP A 586 -30.97 1.18 -32.09
C ASP A 586 -29.99 2.00 -32.94
N CYS A 587 -28.89 2.41 -32.33
CA CYS A 587 -27.86 3.21 -32.97
C CYS A 587 -26.88 2.38 -33.80
N ALA A 588 -26.94 1.04 -33.79
CA ALA A 588 -26.01 0.23 -34.60
C ALA A 588 -26.20 0.47 -36.11
N GLY A 589 -25.08 0.76 -36.78
CA GLY A 589 -25.02 0.92 -38.24
C GLY A 589 -25.11 -0.42 -38.98
N ALA A 590 -24.96 -0.37 -40.30
CA ALA A 590 -24.98 -1.58 -41.13
C ALA A 590 -23.86 -2.57 -40.76
N ASN A 591 -22.74 -2.05 -40.26
CA ASN A 591 -21.69 -2.81 -39.60
C ASN A 591 -21.58 -2.36 -38.13
N PRO A 592 -22.18 -3.08 -37.18
CA PRO A 592 -22.19 -2.68 -35.78
C PRO A 592 -20.79 -2.44 -35.19
N ALA A 593 -19.77 -3.17 -35.65
CA ALA A 593 -18.39 -2.98 -35.20
C ALA A 593 -17.73 -1.67 -35.65
N HIS A 594 -18.32 -0.98 -36.63
CA HIS A 594 -17.83 0.28 -37.22
C HIS A 594 -18.99 1.22 -37.56
N THR A 595 -19.87 1.47 -36.59
CA THR A 595 -21.00 2.36 -36.76
C THR A 595 -20.53 3.80 -36.92
N SER A 596 -20.86 4.45 -38.03
CA SER A 596 -20.48 5.84 -38.30
C SER A 596 -21.36 6.85 -37.56
N ARG A 597 -20.82 8.05 -37.31
CA ARG A 597 -21.55 9.21 -36.77
C ARG A 597 -22.86 9.49 -37.53
N ALA A 598 -22.79 9.49 -38.86
CA ALA A 598 -23.95 9.73 -39.71
C ALA A 598 -25.05 8.65 -39.57
N GLU A 599 -24.67 7.40 -39.29
CA GLU A 599 -25.64 6.33 -38.99
C GLU A 599 -26.30 6.55 -37.62
N ILE A 600 -25.54 6.95 -36.61
CA ILE A 600 -26.07 7.28 -35.27
C ILE A 600 -27.07 8.44 -35.37
N ILE A 601 -26.71 9.54 -36.05
CA ILE A 601 -27.61 10.69 -36.28
C ILE A 601 -28.89 10.26 -36.98
N ARG A 602 -28.75 9.44 -38.04
CA ARG A 602 -29.89 8.95 -38.80
C ARG A 602 -30.81 8.10 -37.93
N ALA A 603 -30.26 7.18 -37.14
CA ALA A 603 -31.02 6.34 -36.23
C ALA A 603 -31.79 7.18 -35.20
N ILE A 604 -31.13 8.19 -34.61
CA ILE A 604 -31.75 9.09 -33.63
C ILE A 604 -32.90 9.86 -34.25
N ASN A 605 -32.67 10.53 -35.38
CA ASN A 605 -33.67 11.36 -36.04
C ASN A 605 -34.85 10.56 -36.59
N GLN A 606 -34.59 9.37 -37.12
CA GLN A 606 -35.64 8.48 -37.61
C GLN A 606 -36.54 8.00 -36.46
N THR A 607 -35.95 7.63 -35.32
CA THR A 607 -36.71 7.12 -34.17
C THR A 607 -37.45 8.23 -33.42
N ALA A 608 -36.83 9.41 -33.28
CA ALA A 608 -37.48 10.61 -32.73
C ALA A 608 -38.59 11.16 -33.66
N GLY A 609 -38.56 10.80 -34.95
CA GLY A 609 -39.50 11.29 -35.97
C GLY A 609 -39.28 12.74 -36.39
N ARG A 610 -38.15 13.35 -36.01
CA ARG A 610 -37.77 14.75 -36.28
C ARG A 610 -36.24 14.94 -36.14
N PRO A 611 -35.66 15.96 -36.78
CA PRO A 611 -34.21 16.19 -36.74
C PRO A 611 -33.77 16.84 -35.42
N ILE A 612 -33.53 16.02 -34.40
CA ILE A 612 -32.99 16.47 -33.10
C ILE A 612 -31.49 16.22 -32.95
N ALA A 613 -30.88 15.44 -33.84
CA ALA A 613 -29.45 15.16 -33.90
C ALA A 613 -28.83 15.76 -35.17
N SER A 614 -27.67 16.41 -35.07
CA SER A 614 -26.96 16.99 -36.21
C SER A 614 -25.43 16.87 -36.09
N GLU A 615 -24.75 17.10 -37.22
CA GLU A 615 -23.32 17.41 -37.26
C GLU A 615 -23.18 18.92 -37.16
N GLY A 616 -22.96 19.43 -35.94
CA GLY A 616 -22.88 20.87 -35.65
C GLY A 616 -24.23 21.61 -35.71
N CYS A 617 -24.61 22.30 -34.64
CA CYS A 617 -25.72 23.25 -34.66
C CYS A 617 -25.26 24.60 -35.24
N ASN A 618 -25.98 25.15 -36.23
CA ASN A 618 -25.68 26.44 -36.87
C ASN A 618 -25.88 27.67 -35.95
N LEU A 619 -26.25 27.47 -34.69
CA LEU A 619 -26.60 28.53 -33.75
C LEU A 619 -25.69 28.43 -32.51
N HIS A 620 -24.71 29.33 -32.44
CA HIS A 620 -23.92 29.71 -31.25
C HIS A 620 -22.88 28.72 -30.66
N CYS A 621 -22.54 27.60 -31.30
CA CYS A 621 -21.36 26.83 -30.86
C CYS A 621 -20.04 27.47 -31.34
N PRO A 622 -18.97 27.42 -30.52
CA PRO A 622 -17.64 27.89 -30.93
C PRO A 622 -17.13 27.10 -32.16
N PRO A 623 -16.45 27.76 -33.13
CA PRO A 623 -16.13 27.20 -34.44
C PRO A 623 -15.08 26.07 -34.45
N ASP A 624 -14.52 25.69 -33.29
CA ASP A 624 -13.40 24.73 -33.23
C ASP A 624 -13.86 23.26 -33.05
N GLU A 625 -15.17 22.98 -33.03
CA GLU A 625 -15.75 21.62 -32.86
C GLU A 625 -16.67 21.19 -34.02
N GLU A 626 -16.27 21.43 -35.28
CA GLU A 626 -17.03 21.04 -36.49
C GLU A 626 -17.29 19.52 -36.63
N ASP A 627 -16.75 18.69 -35.74
CA ASP A 627 -16.84 17.22 -35.80
C ASP A 627 -17.61 16.54 -34.64
N SER A 628 -18.34 17.28 -33.81
CA SER A 628 -19.11 16.69 -32.70
C SER A 628 -20.55 16.31 -33.09
N LEU A 629 -21.04 15.16 -32.60
CA LEU A 629 -22.47 14.79 -32.62
C LEU A 629 -23.22 15.68 -31.61
N GLN A 630 -24.30 16.33 -32.02
CA GLN A 630 -25.07 17.20 -31.13
C GLN A 630 -26.55 16.83 -31.11
N LEU A 631 -27.18 16.91 -29.94
CA LEU A 631 -28.63 16.89 -29.77
C LEU A 631 -29.11 18.33 -29.52
N CYS A 632 -30.01 18.86 -30.35
CA CYS A 632 -30.56 20.21 -30.25
C CYS A 632 -32.10 20.17 -30.33
N THR A 633 -32.79 20.99 -29.54
CA THR A 633 -34.25 21.17 -29.61
C THR A 633 -34.70 22.18 -30.67
N SER A 634 -33.79 22.99 -31.23
CA SER A 634 -34.09 24.14 -32.09
C SER A 634 -34.33 23.78 -33.57
N GLY A 635 -35.51 23.22 -33.87
CA GLY A 635 -36.09 23.24 -35.21
C GLY A 635 -36.91 24.51 -35.44
N GLU A 636 -37.05 24.97 -36.69
CA GLU A 636 -37.72 26.24 -37.07
C GLU A 636 -39.24 26.35 -36.76
N SER A 637 -39.84 25.36 -36.08
CA SER A 637 -41.21 25.46 -35.55
C SER A 637 -41.17 25.67 -34.04
N GLU A 638 -41.60 26.86 -33.61
CA GLU A 638 -41.54 27.40 -32.23
C GLU A 638 -42.34 26.62 -31.16
N GLU A 639 -42.97 25.51 -31.52
CA GLU A 639 -43.76 24.69 -30.61
C GLU A 639 -43.27 23.24 -30.69
N ASP A 640 -42.63 22.75 -29.62
CA ASP A 640 -42.99 21.45 -29.02
C ASP A 640 -42.00 20.95 -27.96
N ILE A 641 -40.67 20.92 -28.18
CA ILE A 641 -39.72 20.25 -27.25
C ILE A 641 -38.96 21.26 -26.39
N ARG A 642 -39.22 21.21 -25.08
CA ARG A 642 -38.54 22.03 -24.06
C ARG A 642 -37.13 21.53 -23.76
N ALA A 643 -36.93 20.22 -23.66
CA ALA A 643 -35.64 19.64 -23.33
C ALA A 643 -35.49 18.24 -23.92
N ILE A 644 -34.24 17.85 -24.19
CA ILE A 644 -33.88 16.47 -24.46
C ILE A 644 -33.23 15.92 -23.19
N ARG A 645 -33.76 14.81 -22.71
CA ARG A 645 -33.15 14.07 -21.61
C ARG A 645 -32.56 12.79 -22.17
N LEU A 646 -31.23 12.71 -22.19
CA LEU A 646 -30.50 11.46 -22.29
C LEU A 646 -30.80 10.68 -21.01
N GLU A 647 -31.72 9.72 -21.09
CA GLU A 647 -31.95 8.84 -19.97
C GLU A 647 -30.84 7.78 -20.00
N PRO A 648 -30.09 7.59 -18.91
CA PRO A 648 -29.38 6.33 -18.75
C PRO A 648 -30.46 5.26 -18.83
N TRP A 649 -30.18 4.11 -19.43
CA TRP A 649 -31.21 3.10 -19.62
C TRP A 649 -31.97 2.79 -18.31
N ARG A 650 -33.16 3.39 -18.14
CA ARG A 650 -34.13 3.08 -17.09
C ARG A 650 -34.86 1.81 -17.51
N GLN A 651 -34.25 0.64 -17.28
CA GLN A 651 -35.02 -0.59 -17.28
C GLN A 651 -34.87 -1.35 -15.98
N THR A 652 -36.02 -1.85 -15.55
CA THR A 652 -36.26 -3.21 -15.09
C THR A 652 -35.32 -4.19 -15.81
N GLY A 653 -34.18 -4.47 -15.19
CA GLY A 653 -33.13 -5.26 -15.78
C GLY A 653 -32.10 -5.55 -14.71
N LEU A 654 -31.76 -6.82 -14.55
CA LEU A 654 -30.82 -7.24 -13.51
C LEU A 654 -29.43 -6.68 -13.84
N PRO A 655 -28.69 -6.13 -12.86
CA PRO A 655 -27.30 -5.77 -13.06
C PRO A 655 -26.50 -6.98 -13.59
N GLN A 656 -25.50 -6.75 -14.45
CA GLN A 656 -24.71 -7.83 -15.04
C GLN A 656 -24.19 -8.79 -13.96
N GLY A 657 -24.40 -10.09 -14.16
CA GLY A 657 -23.97 -11.14 -13.24
C GLY A 657 -24.92 -11.40 -12.06
N TRP A 658 -25.94 -10.57 -11.89
CA TRP A 658 -26.99 -10.76 -10.88
C TRP A 658 -28.23 -11.41 -11.49
N TYR A 659 -29.02 -12.09 -10.66
CA TYR A 659 -30.29 -12.70 -11.06
C TYR A 659 -31.38 -12.54 -10.00
N GLN A 660 -32.62 -12.76 -10.44
CA GLN A 660 -33.79 -12.90 -9.59
C GLN A 660 -34.06 -14.40 -9.39
N PRO A 661 -34.02 -14.93 -8.15
CA PRO A 661 -34.47 -16.27 -7.85
C PRO A 661 -35.93 -16.50 -8.27
N LEU A 662 -36.32 -17.75 -8.56
CA LEU A 662 -37.66 -18.10 -9.06
C LEU A 662 -38.79 -17.74 -8.09
N GLU A 663 -38.48 -17.65 -6.79
CA GLU A 663 -39.38 -17.23 -5.72
C GLU A 663 -39.62 -15.71 -5.67
N ALA A 664 -38.86 -14.91 -6.43
CA ALA A 664 -39.05 -13.46 -6.50
C ALA A 664 -40.07 -13.10 -7.59
N ALA A 665 -41.06 -12.28 -7.26
CA ALA A 665 -42.00 -11.74 -8.25
C ALA A 665 -42.08 -10.20 -8.23
N GLY A 666 -41.33 -9.53 -7.35
CA GLY A 666 -41.12 -8.09 -7.39
C GLY A 666 -40.20 -7.65 -8.53
N SER A 667 -40.13 -6.36 -8.80
CA SER A 667 -39.24 -5.79 -9.81
C SER A 667 -37.88 -5.43 -9.23
N VAL A 668 -36.84 -5.61 -10.05
CA VAL A 668 -35.49 -5.08 -9.81
C VAL A 668 -35.14 -4.19 -10.99
N GLY A 669 -34.64 -2.99 -10.72
CA GLY A 669 -34.12 -2.08 -11.73
C GLY A 669 -32.87 -1.36 -11.27
N ARG A 670 -32.28 -0.56 -12.16
CA ARG A 670 -31.19 0.39 -11.84
C ARG A 670 -31.71 1.81 -11.96
N MET A 671 -31.34 2.68 -11.03
CA MET A 671 -31.75 4.08 -11.03
C MET A 671 -30.61 4.99 -10.57
N LYS A 672 -30.70 6.28 -10.88
CA LYS A 672 -29.78 7.29 -10.35
C LYS A 672 -30.31 7.86 -9.03
N TRP A 673 -29.49 7.86 -7.99
CA TRP A 673 -29.75 8.50 -6.70
C TRP A 673 -29.16 9.92 -6.72
N PRO A 674 -29.86 10.94 -6.19
CA PRO A 674 -31.15 10.93 -5.50
C PRO A 674 -32.38 11.12 -6.43
N THR A 675 -32.16 11.26 -7.74
CA THR A 675 -33.21 11.56 -8.76
C THR A 675 -34.38 10.57 -8.78
N ALA A 676 -34.21 9.40 -8.18
CA ALA A 676 -35.22 8.36 -8.05
C ALA A 676 -36.31 8.65 -7.01
N PHE A 677 -36.11 9.58 -6.06
CA PHE A 677 -36.93 9.65 -4.85
C PHE A 677 -37.71 10.95 -4.63
N GLU A 678 -37.43 12.11 -5.26
CA GLU A 678 -38.32 13.28 -5.09
C GLU A 678 -38.15 14.44 -6.10
N ASN A 679 -39.19 15.28 -6.17
CA ASN A 679 -39.36 16.48 -7.01
C ASN A 679 -38.44 17.67 -6.63
N SER A 680 -37.24 17.43 -6.09
CA SER A 680 -36.36 18.51 -5.64
C SER A 680 -35.77 19.26 -6.85
N VAL A 681 -35.94 20.58 -6.85
CA VAL A 681 -35.51 21.49 -7.95
C VAL A 681 -34.02 21.87 -7.80
N GLU A 682 -33.36 21.44 -6.73
CA GLU A 682 -31.95 21.76 -6.48
C GLU A 682 -31.02 20.63 -6.99
N PRO A 683 -29.98 20.98 -7.79
CA PRO A 683 -29.01 20.00 -8.27
C PRO A 683 -28.15 19.49 -7.11
N LEU A 684 -28.46 18.29 -6.62
CA LEU A 684 -27.67 17.58 -5.63
C LEU A 684 -26.33 17.10 -6.23
N SER A 685 -25.32 16.97 -5.36
CA SER A 685 -23.96 16.56 -5.73
C SER A 685 -23.92 15.14 -6.30
N ALA A 686 -23.22 14.96 -7.43
CA ALA A 686 -22.85 13.70 -8.10
C ALA A 686 -23.90 12.57 -8.07
N GLU A 687 -24.66 12.42 -9.16
CA GLU A 687 -25.59 11.30 -9.36
C GLU A 687 -24.86 9.93 -9.25
N GLN A 688 -25.34 9.03 -8.37
CA GLN A 688 -24.83 7.66 -8.20
C GLN A 688 -25.81 6.64 -8.78
N VAL A 689 -25.33 5.54 -9.39
CA VAL A 689 -26.21 4.50 -9.95
C VAL A 689 -26.43 3.41 -8.90
N VAL A 690 -27.68 3.22 -8.49
CA VAL A 690 -28.10 2.26 -7.46
C VAL A 690 -28.99 1.17 -8.05
N ALA A 691 -28.95 -0.04 -7.48
CA ALA A 691 -29.94 -1.07 -7.75
C ALA A 691 -31.17 -0.87 -6.86
N VAL A 692 -32.37 -0.87 -7.43
CA VAL A 692 -33.62 -0.68 -6.68
C VAL A 692 -34.49 -1.92 -6.77
N LEU A 693 -34.85 -2.44 -5.60
CA LEU A 693 -35.76 -3.56 -5.41
C LEU A 693 -37.12 -3.00 -5.00
N GLN A 694 -38.18 -3.38 -5.72
CA GLN A 694 -39.55 -2.99 -5.41
C GLN A 694 -40.44 -4.23 -5.40
N ALA A 695 -40.98 -4.58 -4.23
CA ALA A 695 -41.92 -5.69 -4.13
C ALA A 695 -43.24 -5.36 -4.85
N SER A 696 -43.96 -6.40 -5.28
CA SER A 696 -45.27 -6.26 -5.93
C SER A 696 -46.30 -7.11 -5.19
N GLY A 697 -47.21 -6.47 -4.45
CA GLY A 697 -48.16 -7.16 -3.59
C GLY A 697 -47.47 -7.94 -2.46
N SER A 698 -47.83 -9.21 -2.30
CA SER A 698 -47.26 -10.09 -1.25
C SER A 698 -45.97 -10.82 -1.65
N GLN A 699 -45.39 -10.51 -2.81
CA GLN A 699 -44.25 -11.22 -3.36
C GLN A 699 -42.98 -10.37 -3.22
N PRO A 700 -41.89 -10.92 -2.65
CA PRO A 700 -40.66 -10.17 -2.46
C PRO A 700 -39.98 -9.84 -3.80
N ALA A 701 -39.28 -8.70 -3.85
CA ALA A 701 -38.21 -8.49 -4.81
C ALA A 701 -36.91 -9.03 -4.22
N ILE A 702 -36.18 -9.85 -4.97
CA ILE A 702 -34.90 -10.42 -4.53
C ILE A 702 -33.84 -10.17 -5.60
N LEU A 703 -32.69 -9.66 -5.20
CA LEU A 703 -31.51 -9.51 -6.03
C LEU A 703 -30.41 -10.45 -5.52
N ALA A 704 -29.92 -11.37 -6.37
CA ALA A 704 -28.97 -12.40 -5.94
C ALA A 704 -27.77 -12.60 -6.89
N GLN A 705 -26.65 -13.06 -6.34
CA GLN A 705 -25.46 -13.48 -7.10
C GLN A 705 -24.74 -14.63 -6.38
N ARG A 706 -24.27 -15.63 -7.14
CA ARG A 706 -23.47 -16.75 -6.63
C ARG A 706 -22.00 -16.52 -6.88
N VAL A 707 -21.19 -16.79 -5.86
CA VAL A 707 -19.73 -16.63 -5.89
C VAL A 707 -19.03 -17.83 -5.23
N PRO A 708 -17.83 -18.21 -5.69
CA PRO A 708 -17.04 -19.26 -5.05
C PRO A 708 -16.46 -18.78 -3.72
N VAL A 709 -16.42 -19.65 -2.70
CA VAL A 709 -15.80 -19.36 -1.40
C VAL A 709 -14.93 -20.52 -0.93
N GLY A 710 -13.90 -20.22 -0.13
CA GLY A 710 -12.94 -21.16 0.41
C GLY A 710 -13.18 -21.47 1.88
N PRO A 711 -12.97 -22.72 2.32
CA PRO A 711 -13.07 -23.07 3.74
C PRO A 711 -12.00 -22.32 4.56
N GLY A 712 -12.38 -21.82 5.73
CA GLY A 712 -11.48 -21.11 6.65
C GLY A 712 -11.20 -19.64 6.29
N CYS A 713 -11.76 -19.15 5.17
CA CYS A 713 -11.67 -17.75 4.80
C CYS A 713 -12.69 -16.90 5.57
N VAL A 714 -12.42 -15.61 5.71
CA VAL A 714 -13.41 -14.64 6.18
C VAL A 714 -13.70 -13.71 5.00
N TYR A 715 -14.97 -13.40 4.78
CA TYR A 715 -15.42 -12.52 3.71
C TYR A 715 -16.00 -11.24 4.29
N LEU A 716 -15.68 -10.13 3.62
CA LEU A 716 -16.23 -8.81 3.89
C LEU A 716 -17.37 -8.53 2.91
N LEU A 717 -18.60 -8.54 3.41
CA LEU A 717 -19.76 -8.04 2.69
C LEU A 717 -19.93 -6.55 3.01
N ARG A 718 -19.64 -5.67 2.06
CA ARG A 718 -19.93 -4.22 2.15
C ARG A 718 -21.09 -3.89 1.24
N PHE A 719 -21.97 -2.99 1.67
CA PHE A 719 -22.96 -2.37 0.78
C PHE A 719 -23.51 -1.11 1.43
N ALA A 720 -23.97 -0.16 0.63
CA ALA A 720 -24.75 0.98 1.08
C ALA A 720 -26.22 0.78 0.67
N PHE A 721 -27.16 1.26 1.49
CA PHE A 721 -28.58 1.09 1.21
C PHE A 721 -29.44 2.27 1.69
N ALA A 722 -30.58 2.47 1.05
CA ALA A 722 -31.67 3.30 1.57
C ALA A 722 -33.00 2.58 1.37
N ALA A 723 -33.89 2.70 2.36
CA ALA A 723 -35.24 2.14 2.29
C ALA A 723 -36.25 3.30 2.31
N GLU A 724 -37.07 3.40 1.26
CA GLU A 724 -38.12 4.42 1.13
C GLU A 724 -39.37 4.02 1.93
N GLY A 725 -40.10 5.01 2.48
CA GLY A 725 -41.40 4.81 3.14
C GLY A 725 -41.33 4.55 4.66
N PHE A 726 -40.16 4.71 5.27
CA PHE A 726 -39.98 4.74 6.71
C PHE A 726 -39.66 6.16 7.16
N HIS A 727 -40.52 6.77 7.97
CA HIS A 727 -40.20 8.02 8.67
C HIS A 727 -39.85 7.70 10.11
N ASN A 728 -38.77 8.31 10.60
CA ASN A 728 -38.48 8.26 12.03
C ASN A 728 -39.38 9.27 12.73
N ASP A 729 -40.04 8.83 13.80
CA ASP A 729 -40.63 9.77 14.74
C ASP A 729 -39.49 10.57 15.39
N PRO A 730 -39.45 11.90 15.22
CA PRO A 730 -38.38 12.75 15.72
C PRO A 730 -38.24 12.69 17.25
N ASP A 731 -39.31 12.35 17.98
CA ASP A 731 -39.31 12.33 19.44
C ASP A 731 -38.84 10.98 20.01
N THR A 732 -39.06 9.88 19.29
CA THR A 732 -38.77 8.52 19.80
C THR A 732 -37.61 7.84 19.08
N GLY A 733 -37.22 8.31 17.89
CA GLY A 733 -36.29 7.62 17.00
C GLY A 733 -36.81 6.25 16.53
N ALA A 734 -38.07 5.93 16.82
CA ALA A 734 -38.71 4.72 16.36
C ALA A 734 -39.11 4.88 14.90
N VAL A 735 -38.91 3.82 14.13
CA VAL A 735 -39.44 3.72 12.78
C VAL A 735 -40.96 3.68 12.89
N VAL A 736 -41.64 4.77 12.52
CA VAL A 736 -43.10 4.78 12.43
C VAL A 736 -43.48 4.21 11.08
N LEU A 737 -44.07 3.02 11.12
CA LEU A 737 -44.70 2.45 9.95
C LEU A 737 -45.86 3.36 9.53
N PRO A 738 -46.08 3.57 8.22
CA PRO A 738 -47.25 4.28 7.72
C PRO A 738 -48.55 3.76 8.38
N GLU A 739 -49.50 4.65 8.68
CA GLU A 739 -50.78 4.25 9.26
C GLU A 739 -51.45 3.14 8.40
N GLY A 740 -51.77 2.00 9.03
CA GLY A 740 -52.43 0.86 8.37
C GLY A 740 -51.52 -0.34 8.07
N VAL A 741 -50.23 -0.25 8.37
CA VAL A 741 -49.26 -1.33 8.17
C VAL A 741 -49.31 -2.34 9.34
N PRO A 742 -49.65 -3.63 9.13
CA PRO A 742 -49.84 -4.60 10.21
C PRO A 742 -48.56 -4.93 11.00
N VAL A 743 -48.69 -5.16 12.31
CA VAL A 743 -47.60 -5.63 13.19
C VAL A 743 -47.20 -7.06 12.79
N GLY A 744 -45.91 -7.29 12.51
CA GLY A 744 -45.37 -8.60 12.10
C GLY A 744 -44.86 -8.67 10.66
N ILE A 745 -44.56 -7.53 10.05
CA ILE A 745 -44.02 -7.46 8.70
C ILE A 745 -42.53 -7.80 8.68
N GLU A 746 -42.14 -8.60 7.69
CA GLU A 746 -40.74 -8.82 7.39
C GLU A 746 -40.09 -7.52 6.89
N LEU A 747 -38.94 -7.15 7.46
CA LEU A 747 -38.20 -5.96 7.06
C LEU A 747 -37.29 -6.27 5.86
N PRO A 748 -36.86 -5.24 5.11
CA PRO A 748 -35.80 -5.40 4.12
C PRO A 748 -34.57 -6.05 4.79
N ARG A 749 -33.97 -7.03 4.13
CA ARG A 749 -32.87 -7.82 4.72
C ARG A 749 -31.85 -8.24 3.68
N TRP A 750 -30.67 -8.60 4.15
CA TRP A 750 -29.71 -9.36 3.36
C TRP A 750 -29.68 -10.81 3.84
N GLU A 751 -29.32 -11.72 2.94
CA GLU A 751 -29.10 -13.13 3.24
C GLU A 751 -27.83 -13.62 2.53
N VAL A 752 -27.11 -14.54 3.16
CA VAL A 752 -26.03 -15.31 2.53
C VAL A 752 -26.35 -16.79 2.70
N HIS A 753 -26.56 -17.45 1.57
CA HIS A 753 -26.82 -18.88 1.50
C HIS A 753 -25.51 -19.58 1.15
N TRP A 754 -24.93 -20.28 2.12
CA TRP A 754 -23.70 -21.05 1.93
C TRP A 754 -24.03 -22.39 1.27
N LEU A 755 -23.43 -22.66 0.11
CA LEU A 755 -23.72 -23.85 -0.69
C LEU A 755 -22.48 -24.77 -0.79
N ASP A 756 -22.71 -26.08 -0.83
CA ASP A 756 -21.67 -27.08 -1.10
C ASP A 756 -21.28 -27.14 -2.60
N ALA A 757 -20.38 -28.04 -2.96
CA ALA A 757 -19.93 -28.20 -4.35
C ALA A 757 -21.03 -28.69 -5.30
N GLN A 758 -22.15 -29.20 -4.78
CA GLN A 758 -23.34 -29.65 -5.50
C GLN A 758 -24.43 -28.57 -5.53
N GLY A 759 -24.19 -27.39 -4.93
CA GLY A 759 -25.14 -26.30 -4.84
C GLY A 759 -26.25 -26.50 -3.80
N GLN A 760 -26.08 -27.44 -2.86
CA GLN A 760 -27.03 -27.64 -1.75
C GLN A 760 -26.73 -26.68 -0.59
N LEU A 761 -27.79 -26.17 0.05
CA LEU A 761 -27.68 -25.26 1.18
C LEU A 761 -27.07 -25.97 2.40
N VAL A 762 -25.91 -25.48 2.86
CA VAL A 762 -25.22 -25.93 4.07
C VAL A 762 -25.69 -25.13 5.28
N GLN A 763 -25.71 -23.80 5.14
CA GLN A 763 -26.15 -22.87 6.17
C GLN A 763 -26.69 -21.59 5.52
N GLN A 764 -27.61 -20.93 6.22
CA GLN A 764 -28.10 -19.60 5.85
C GLN A 764 -27.79 -18.61 6.97
N GLU A 765 -27.25 -17.45 6.59
CA GLU A 765 -27.12 -16.28 7.45
C GLU A 765 -28.02 -15.16 6.91
N ARG A 766 -28.64 -14.39 7.80
CA ARG A 766 -29.54 -13.29 7.43
C ARG A 766 -29.64 -12.26 8.55
N GLN A 767 -29.86 -11.00 8.19
CA GLN A 767 -30.16 -9.94 9.15
C GLN A 767 -31.03 -8.86 8.51
N ASP A 768 -32.01 -8.38 9.27
CA ASP A 768 -32.88 -7.29 8.87
C ASP A 768 -32.10 -5.97 8.87
N LEU A 769 -32.20 -5.21 7.78
CA LEU A 769 -31.47 -3.95 7.58
C LEU A 769 -31.88 -2.85 8.56
N LEU A 770 -33.12 -2.93 9.06
CA LEU A 770 -33.77 -1.91 9.88
C LEU A 770 -33.88 -2.29 11.37
N ALA A 771 -33.47 -3.49 11.78
CA ALA A 771 -33.60 -3.94 13.17
C ALA A 771 -32.47 -3.45 14.10
N SER A 772 -31.33 -3.04 13.55
CA SER A 772 -30.11 -2.69 14.28
C SER A 772 -29.97 -1.19 14.50
N GLY A 773 -30.62 -0.67 15.56
CA GLY A 773 -30.37 0.65 16.14
C GLY A 773 -31.03 1.82 15.39
N GLY A 774 -31.52 2.81 16.15
CA GLY A 774 -32.31 3.94 15.65
C GLY A 774 -31.75 4.56 14.38
N PHE A 775 -32.56 4.57 13.33
CA PHE A 775 -32.26 5.29 12.10
C PHE A 775 -32.20 6.78 12.44
N GLN A 776 -31.00 7.36 12.47
CA GLN A 776 -30.87 8.73 12.00
C GLN A 776 -30.62 8.61 10.52
N GLN A 777 -31.69 8.68 9.74
CA GLN A 777 -31.59 8.88 8.30
C GLN A 777 -30.82 10.20 8.14
N GLU A 778 -29.55 10.11 7.73
CA GLU A 778 -28.84 11.28 7.21
C GLU A 778 -29.72 11.77 6.06
N ALA A 779 -30.23 13.00 6.18
CA ALA A 779 -31.37 13.47 5.38
C ALA A 779 -31.18 13.33 3.85
N ASP A 780 -29.95 13.07 3.39
CA ASP A 780 -29.59 12.99 1.96
C ASP A 780 -28.71 11.75 1.57
N GLY A 781 -28.47 10.77 2.47
CA GLY A 781 -27.42 9.74 2.27
C GLY A 781 -27.84 8.26 2.32
N LEU A 782 -27.09 7.39 1.61
CA LEU A 782 -27.18 5.92 1.74
C LEU A 782 -26.50 5.45 3.04
N THR A 783 -27.10 4.49 3.74
CA THR A 783 -26.52 3.87 4.95
C THR A 783 -25.54 2.77 4.59
N GLY A 784 -24.28 2.90 4.96
CA GLY A 784 -23.27 1.85 4.79
C GLY A 784 -23.39 0.70 5.81
N ARG A 785 -23.18 -0.54 5.35
CA ARG A 785 -23.03 -1.76 6.16
C ARG A 785 -21.77 -2.51 5.76
N GLU A 786 -21.13 -3.13 6.75
CA GLU A 786 -19.91 -3.94 6.62
C GLU A 786 -20.08 -5.20 7.48
N LEU A 787 -20.14 -6.38 6.89
CA LEU A 787 -20.40 -7.63 7.60
C LEU A 787 -19.29 -8.60 7.34
N ARG A 788 -18.95 -9.39 8.36
CA ARG A 788 -17.95 -10.44 8.25
C ARG A 788 -18.56 -11.80 8.35
N LEU A 789 -18.35 -12.56 7.29
CA LEU A 789 -19.04 -13.81 7.04
C LEU A 789 -17.99 -14.89 6.82
N ALA A 790 -18.07 -15.97 7.58
CA ALA A 790 -17.17 -17.10 7.46
C ALA A 790 -17.97 -18.30 6.93
N PRO A 791 -17.56 -18.94 5.81
CA PRO A 791 -18.28 -20.08 5.29
C PRO A 791 -18.21 -21.23 6.30
N PRO A 792 -19.32 -21.93 6.55
CA PRO A 792 -19.30 -23.14 7.36
C PRO A 792 -18.47 -24.23 6.69
N ALA A 793 -18.07 -25.23 7.48
CA ALA A 793 -17.37 -26.39 6.95
C ALA A 793 -18.21 -27.08 5.84
N GLY A 794 -17.58 -27.30 4.68
CA GLY A 794 -18.21 -27.93 3.51
C GLY A 794 -18.81 -26.95 2.49
N ALA A 795 -18.94 -25.65 2.82
CA ALA A 795 -19.35 -24.65 1.84
C ALA A 795 -18.21 -24.36 0.85
N THR A 796 -18.56 -24.30 -0.43
CA THR A 796 -17.65 -23.96 -1.54
C THR A 796 -18.20 -22.81 -2.40
N GLN A 797 -19.44 -22.40 -2.15
CA GLN A 797 -20.09 -21.25 -2.80
C GLN A 797 -20.89 -20.44 -1.77
N ALA A 798 -21.14 -19.17 -2.06
CA ALA A 798 -22.07 -18.30 -1.36
C ALA A 798 -23.05 -17.71 -2.38
N GLU A 799 -24.35 -17.75 -2.09
CA GLU A 799 -25.38 -17.01 -2.81
C GLU A 799 -25.79 -15.82 -1.95
N LEU A 800 -25.34 -14.63 -2.34
CA LEU A 800 -25.71 -13.37 -1.68
C LEU A 800 -27.07 -12.94 -2.18
N ARG A 801 -27.95 -12.51 -1.28
CA ARG A 801 -29.32 -12.07 -1.58
C ARG A 801 -29.63 -10.79 -0.84
N PHE A 802 -30.29 -9.86 -1.52
CA PHE A 802 -31.00 -8.75 -0.90
C PHE A 802 -32.49 -8.93 -1.13
N VAL A 803 -33.28 -8.86 -0.06
CA VAL A 803 -34.70 -9.20 -0.07
C VAL A 803 -35.49 -7.97 0.38
N GLN A 804 -36.38 -7.52 -0.49
CA GLN A 804 -37.38 -6.48 -0.23
C GLN A 804 -38.77 -7.14 -0.16
N PRO A 805 -39.32 -7.39 1.04
CA PRO A 805 -40.49 -8.25 1.22
C PRO A 805 -41.85 -7.57 1.05
N ILE A 806 -41.93 -6.24 1.18
CA ILE A 806 -43.18 -5.45 1.10
C ILE A 806 -43.07 -4.32 0.09
N GLU A 807 -44.19 -3.65 -0.23
CA GLU A 807 -44.37 -2.55 -1.20
C GLU A 807 -43.58 -1.26 -0.88
N LEU A 808 -42.36 -1.39 -0.40
CA LEU A 808 -41.37 -0.33 -0.27
C LEU A 808 -40.25 -0.55 -1.27
N ARG A 809 -39.44 0.49 -1.45
CA ARG A 809 -38.25 0.44 -2.29
C ARG A 809 -37.00 0.32 -1.45
N LEU A 810 -36.13 -0.61 -1.82
CA LEU A 810 -34.78 -0.72 -1.30
C LEU A 810 -33.80 -0.33 -2.41
N ALA A 811 -33.10 0.78 -2.21
CA ALA A 811 -31.95 1.16 -3.02
C ALA A 811 -30.67 0.55 -2.43
N LEU A 812 -29.82 -0.01 -3.28
CA LEU A 812 -28.54 -0.62 -2.94
C LEU A 812 -27.44 0.00 -3.79
N ASP A 813 -26.29 0.24 -3.19
CA ASP A 813 -25.08 0.72 -3.86
C ASP A 813 -23.83 0.03 -3.29
N ASP A 814 -22.74 0.07 -4.05
CA ASP A 814 -21.40 -0.36 -3.65
C ASP A 814 -21.38 -1.73 -2.93
N VAL A 815 -22.10 -2.70 -3.50
CA VAL A 815 -22.13 -4.06 -2.94
C VAL A 815 -20.81 -4.73 -3.29
N SER A 816 -20.02 -5.06 -2.27
CA SER A 816 -18.73 -5.73 -2.40
C SER A 816 -18.75 -7.00 -1.56
N PHE A 817 -18.27 -8.12 -2.11
CA PHE A 817 -18.03 -9.34 -1.36
C PHE A 817 -16.65 -9.88 -1.69
N GLN A 818 -15.70 -9.60 -0.82
CA GLN A 818 -14.30 -9.96 -1.02
C GLN A 818 -13.79 -10.71 0.21
N PRO A 819 -12.92 -11.71 0.05
CA PRO A 819 -12.25 -12.28 1.20
C PRO A 819 -11.38 -11.22 1.86
N THR A 820 -11.24 -11.31 3.18
CA THR A 820 -10.47 -10.39 3.99
C THR A 820 -9.59 -11.15 4.96
N VAL A 821 -8.35 -10.66 5.11
CA VAL A 821 -7.41 -11.12 6.14
C VAL A 821 -7.59 -10.37 7.46
N GLU A 822 -8.44 -9.34 7.47
CA GLU A 822 -8.79 -8.57 8.66
C GLU A 822 -9.59 -9.45 9.63
N ARG A 823 -9.19 -9.46 10.90
CA ARG A 823 -9.78 -10.31 11.95
C ARG A 823 -10.78 -9.56 12.83
N LEU A 824 -10.81 -8.22 12.82
CA LEU A 824 -11.72 -7.40 13.64
C LEU A 824 -13.02 -6.99 12.92
N ALA A 825 -14.19 -7.44 13.39
CA ALA A 825 -15.46 -7.27 12.68
C ALA A 825 -15.92 -5.81 12.42
N ASN A 826 -15.45 -4.83 13.19
CA ASN A 826 -15.82 -3.41 13.06
C ASN A 826 -14.59 -2.52 13.29
N HIS A 827 -13.58 -2.73 12.44
CA HIS A 827 -12.27 -2.08 12.54
C HIS A 827 -12.28 -0.57 12.29
N THR A 828 -13.32 -0.04 11.62
CA THR A 828 -13.50 1.38 11.25
C THR A 828 -14.51 2.13 12.13
N PHE A 829 -15.12 1.45 13.11
CA PHE A 829 -16.17 2.02 13.98
C PHE A 829 -17.36 2.62 13.23
N GLN A 830 -17.65 2.15 12.01
CA GLN A 830 -18.79 2.65 11.23
C GLN A 830 -20.13 2.08 11.74
N GLN A 831 -20.08 0.91 12.39
CA GLN A 831 -21.26 0.25 12.95
C GLN A 831 -21.40 0.57 14.43
N TRP A 832 -22.61 0.96 14.83
CA TRP A 832 -22.96 1.26 16.22
C TRP A 832 -24.25 0.52 16.58
N GLU A 833 -24.28 0.00 17.79
CA GLU A 833 -25.41 -0.69 18.39
C GLU A 833 -25.74 -0.03 19.73
N THR A 834 -27.00 -0.07 20.12
CA THR A 834 -27.39 0.36 21.46
C THR A 834 -27.24 -0.84 22.39
N ASP A 835 -26.35 -0.75 23.37
CA ASP A 835 -26.22 -1.78 24.41
C ASP A 835 -27.56 -1.90 25.15
N GLU A 836 -28.20 -3.07 25.09
CA GLU A 836 -29.53 -3.31 25.67
C GLU A 836 -29.57 -3.00 27.18
N THR A 837 -28.46 -3.23 27.89
CA THR A 837 -28.39 -3.07 29.33
C THR A 837 -28.21 -1.61 29.75
N THR A 838 -27.40 -0.86 29.03
CA THR A 838 -27.06 0.53 29.39
C THR A 838 -27.76 1.58 28.55
N ARG A 839 -28.39 1.17 27.45
CA ARG A 839 -28.98 2.03 26.41
C ARG A 839 -28.00 3.05 25.82
N LEU A 840 -26.70 2.81 25.96
CA LEU A 840 -25.66 3.67 25.43
C LEU A 840 -25.13 3.11 24.10
N PRO A 841 -24.80 3.98 23.14
CA PRO A 841 -24.25 3.55 21.87
C PRO A 841 -22.86 2.93 22.10
N THR A 842 -22.63 1.76 21.51
CA THR A 842 -21.34 1.04 21.52
C THR A 842 -21.03 0.61 20.09
N PRO A 843 -19.78 0.69 19.63
CA PRO A 843 -19.44 0.18 18.30
C PRO A 843 -19.80 -1.31 18.18
N GLY A 844 -20.49 -1.69 17.10
CA GLY A 844 -20.92 -3.08 16.86
C GLY A 844 -19.76 -4.06 16.98
N ALA A 845 -20.01 -5.23 17.57
CA ALA A 845 -19.02 -6.27 17.87
C ALA A 845 -17.86 -5.88 18.82
N TRP A 846 -17.82 -4.65 19.34
CA TRP A 846 -16.94 -4.26 20.45
C TRP A 846 -17.71 -4.30 21.77
N THR A 847 -17.04 -4.70 22.84
CA THR A 847 -17.61 -4.71 24.19
C THR A 847 -17.03 -3.57 25.00
N ARG A 848 -17.91 -2.69 25.50
CA ARG A 848 -17.51 -1.68 26.49
C ARG A 848 -17.39 -2.34 27.86
N GLN A 849 -16.19 -2.26 28.43
CA GLN A 849 -15.93 -2.74 29.78
C GLN A 849 -16.19 -1.65 30.84
N SER A 850 -15.81 -0.40 30.57
CA SER A 850 -15.92 0.72 31.52
C SER A 850 -15.79 2.09 30.80
N GLY A 851 -16.13 3.17 31.53
CA GLY A 851 -15.94 4.57 31.11
C GLY A 851 -16.90 5.07 30.02
N TRP A 852 -16.64 6.26 29.49
CA TRP A 852 -17.53 6.94 28.54
C TRP A 852 -16.99 6.87 27.12
N LEU A 853 -17.90 6.60 26.19
CA LEU A 853 -17.66 6.53 24.75
C LEU A 853 -18.58 7.52 24.06
N GLU A 854 -18.07 8.20 23.05
CA GLU A 854 -18.86 9.07 22.18
C GLU A 854 -18.51 8.79 20.73
N LEU A 855 -19.50 8.89 19.85
CA LEU A 855 -19.30 8.95 18.42
C LEU A 855 -19.05 10.41 18.04
N GLU A 856 -17.87 10.69 17.50
CA GLU A 856 -17.55 12.01 16.97
C GLU A 856 -17.53 11.96 15.44
N GLN A 857 -18.34 12.80 14.80
CA GLN A 857 -18.39 12.91 13.35
C GLN A 857 -17.67 14.19 12.92
N GLN A 858 -16.57 14.05 12.17
CA GLN A 858 -15.88 15.19 11.56
C GLN A 858 -15.73 14.93 10.07
N GLN A 859 -16.18 15.87 9.22
CA GLN A 859 -15.97 15.85 7.77
C GLN A 859 -16.28 14.50 7.09
N ALA A 860 -17.44 13.92 7.42
CA ALA A 860 -17.93 12.60 6.96
C ALA A 860 -17.20 11.37 7.53
N GLU A 861 -16.10 11.54 8.25
CA GLU A 861 -15.45 10.46 8.99
C GLU A 861 -16.06 10.32 10.39
N ARG A 862 -16.16 9.07 10.85
CA ARG A 862 -16.65 8.70 12.17
C ARG A 862 -15.46 8.24 13.00
N TYR A 863 -15.26 8.89 14.14
CA TYR A 863 -14.23 8.56 15.10
C TYR A 863 -14.86 8.07 16.40
N LEU A 864 -14.23 7.07 17.01
CA LEU A 864 -14.54 6.66 18.37
C LEU A 864 -13.80 7.58 19.34
N ARG A 865 -14.52 8.33 20.17
CA ARG A 865 -13.94 9.12 21.26
C ARG A 865 -14.03 8.36 22.58
N LEU A 866 -12.89 8.04 23.18
CA LEU A 866 -12.79 7.53 24.54
C LEU A 866 -12.51 8.70 25.47
N ARG A 867 -13.38 8.95 26.46
CA ARG A 867 -13.23 10.09 27.38
C ARG A 867 -12.25 9.78 28.49
N GLY A 868 -11.25 10.62 28.68
CA GLY A 868 -10.36 10.57 29.85
C GLY A 868 -10.93 11.27 31.08
N SER A 869 -11.90 12.17 30.90
CA SER A 869 -12.58 12.91 31.97
C SER A 869 -13.61 12.09 32.77
N GLY A 870 -13.76 10.80 32.48
CA GLY A 870 -14.71 9.91 33.15
C GLY A 870 -14.33 9.57 34.60
N PRO A 871 -15.24 8.92 35.36
CA PRO A 871 -14.98 8.49 36.74
C PRO A 871 -14.07 7.25 36.84
N GLU A 872 -13.73 6.62 35.72
CA GLU A 872 -12.92 5.41 35.58
C GLU A 872 -12.28 5.37 34.18
N ASP A 873 -11.35 4.44 33.95
CA ASP A 873 -10.75 4.23 32.63
C ASP A 873 -11.83 3.89 31.59
N ALA A 874 -11.80 4.54 30.43
CA ALA A 874 -12.60 4.12 29.29
C ALA A 874 -11.92 2.94 28.61
N VAL A 875 -12.60 1.78 28.62
CA VAL A 875 -12.06 0.53 28.08
C VAL A 875 -13.05 -0.09 27.10
N LEU A 876 -12.61 -0.23 25.86
CA LEU A 876 -13.33 -0.92 24.79
C LEU A 876 -12.48 -2.09 24.30
N TYR A 877 -13.06 -3.27 24.11
CA TYR A 877 -12.30 -4.41 23.57
C TYR A 877 -13.08 -5.25 22.57
N GLN A 878 -12.35 -5.93 21.70
CA GLN A 878 -12.88 -6.93 20.78
C GLN A 878 -12.01 -8.18 20.82
N ARG A 879 -12.65 -9.35 20.78
CA ARG A 879 -11.98 -10.65 20.68
C ARG A 879 -12.12 -11.19 19.28
N THR A 880 -11.07 -11.84 18.78
CA THR A 880 -11.08 -12.51 17.49
C THR A 880 -10.26 -13.80 17.53
N SER A 881 -10.57 -14.76 16.65
CA SER A 881 -9.82 -16.01 16.56
C SER A 881 -8.48 -15.79 15.86
N VAL A 882 -7.46 -16.52 16.34
CA VAL A 882 -6.12 -16.52 15.75
C VAL A 882 -5.57 -17.93 15.76
N ASN A 883 -4.62 -18.20 14.86
CA ASN A 883 -3.90 -19.46 14.81
C ASN A 883 -2.55 -19.30 15.50
N ALA A 884 -2.23 -20.20 16.43
CA ALA A 884 -0.93 -20.23 17.09
C ALA A 884 0.22 -20.32 16.08
N GLY A 885 1.25 -19.50 16.25
CA GLY A 885 2.42 -19.45 15.37
C GLY A 885 2.24 -18.64 14.08
N GLU A 886 1.01 -18.26 13.71
CA GLU A 886 0.74 -17.40 12.55
C GLU A 886 1.18 -15.96 12.83
N GLN A 887 1.66 -15.28 11.78
CA GLN A 887 2.09 -13.89 11.86
C GLN A 887 0.89 -12.95 11.66
N TYR A 888 0.78 -11.95 12.53
CA TYR A 888 -0.25 -10.92 12.49
C TYR A 888 0.38 -9.53 12.39
N GLU A 889 -0.36 -8.60 11.79
CA GLU A 889 -0.07 -7.17 11.82
C GLU A 889 -1.27 -6.43 12.42
N LEU A 890 -0.99 -5.57 13.39
CA LEU A 890 -1.94 -4.68 14.03
C LEU A 890 -1.60 -3.26 13.63
N ARG A 891 -2.59 -2.50 13.18
CA ARG A 891 -2.50 -1.08 12.85
C ARG A 891 -3.60 -0.33 13.57
N VAL A 892 -3.25 0.77 14.21
CA VAL A 892 -4.22 1.69 14.84
C VAL A 892 -3.93 3.11 14.41
N ILE A 893 -4.98 3.86 14.10
CA ILE A 893 -4.91 5.31 13.84
C ILE A 893 -5.66 6.00 14.96
N ALA A 894 -4.94 6.75 15.80
CA ALA A 894 -5.51 7.43 16.95
C ALA A 894 -4.85 8.80 17.21
N TRP A 895 -5.63 9.73 17.76
CA TRP A 895 -5.21 11.08 18.11
C TRP A 895 -5.69 11.40 19.52
N PRO A 896 -4.86 11.93 20.43
CA PRO A 896 -5.39 12.55 21.62
C PRO A 896 -6.07 13.87 21.26
N ILE A 897 -7.18 14.17 21.91
CA ILE A 897 -7.74 15.51 21.96
C ILE A 897 -7.31 16.12 23.28
N TRP A 898 -6.31 16.99 23.23
CA TRP A 898 -5.94 17.75 24.42
C TRP A 898 -7.05 18.71 24.80
N GLY A 899 -7.33 18.79 26.11
CA GLY A 899 -8.08 19.90 26.66
C GLY A 899 -7.39 21.24 26.40
N SER A 900 -8.03 22.35 26.79
CA SER A 900 -7.49 23.70 26.64
C SER A 900 -6.15 23.94 27.34
N THR A 901 -5.70 23.02 28.19
CA THR A 901 -4.48 23.12 28.97
C THR A 901 -3.68 21.83 28.81
N PRO A 902 -2.71 21.76 27.87
CA PRO A 902 -1.82 20.62 27.78
C PRO A 902 -1.07 20.46 29.11
N PRO A 903 -0.84 19.22 29.60
CA PRO A 903 -0.07 19.01 30.81
C PRO A 903 1.33 19.64 30.65
N PRO A 904 1.81 20.45 31.61
CA PRO A 904 3.07 21.17 31.45
C PRO A 904 4.29 20.22 31.38
N GLY A 905 4.95 20.21 30.22
CA GLY A 905 6.29 19.68 29.98
C GLY A 905 6.44 18.18 29.68
N ASP A 906 7.68 17.78 29.37
CA ASP A 906 8.16 16.42 29.01
C ASP A 906 7.86 15.29 30.02
N GLN A 907 7.16 15.56 31.14
CA GLN A 907 6.83 14.55 32.15
C GLN A 907 5.95 13.41 31.64
N ALA A 908 5.33 13.56 30.47
CA ALA A 908 4.62 12.46 29.86
C ALA A 908 5.55 11.27 29.56
N ASP A 909 6.84 11.49 29.22
CA ASP A 909 7.84 10.44 28.93
C ASP A 909 8.22 9.63 30.19
N ASP A 910 8.05 10.23 31.38
CA ASP A 910 8.31 9.57 32.65
C ASP A 910 7.13 8.72 33.15
N ARG A 911 5.91 8.95 32.64
CA ARG A 911 4.75 8.12 33.04
C ARG A 911 4.93 6.69 32.55
N PRO A 912 4.73 5.65 33.35
CA PRO A 912 4.76 4.28 32.86
C PRO A 912 3.69 4.07 31.76
N PRO A 913 3.94 3.23 30.73
CA PRO A 913 3.00 2.99 29.63
C PRO A 913 1.58 2.61 30.07
N SER A 914 1.43 1.98 31.24
CA SER A 914 0.14 1.60 31.83
C SER A 914 -0.73 2.78 32.30
N LEU A 915 -0.15 3.98 32.47
CA LEU A 915 -0.87 5.21 32.84
C LEU A 915 -1.12 6.12 31.64
N ARG A 916 -0.89 5.61 30.43
CA ARG A 916 -1.06 6.34 29.17
C ARG A 916 -2.21 5.75 28.37
N ALA A 917 -2.80 6.58 27.51
CA ALA A 917 -3.66 6.14 26.42
C ALA A 917 -2.92 5.06 25.62
N ARG A 918 -3.56 3.91 25.39
CA ARG A 918 -2.89 2.77 24.75
C ARG A 918 -3.85 1.78 24.12
N LEU A 919 -3.30 0.99 23.21
CA LEU A 919 -3.87 -0.26 22.75
C LEU A 919 -3.12 -1.43 23.42
N GLU A 920 -3.85 -2.36 24.04
CA GLU A 920 -3.32 -3.64 24.55
C GLU A 920 -3.74 -4.79 23.63
N LEU A 921 -2.78 -5.57 23.12
CA LEU A 921 -3.04 -6.83 22.44
C LEU A 921 -2.68 -7.99 23.37
N ARG A 922 -3.68 -8.80 23.70
CA ARG A 922 -3.57 -9.98 24.57
C ARG A 922 -3.83 -11.24 23.77
N TRP A 923 -2.91 -12.18 23.84
CA TRP A 923 -3.12 -13.52 23.29
C TRP A 923 -3.84 -14.38 24.31
N LEU A 924 -4.82 -15.17 23.87
CA LEU A 924 -5.66 -16.00 24.72
C LEU A 924 -5.55 -17.48 24.30
N ALA A 925 -5.36 -18.36 25.27
CA ALA A 925 -5.55 -19.80 25.14
C ALA A 925 -6.84 -20.18 25.89
N GLY A 926 -7.96 -20.26 25.17
CA GLY A 926 -9.29 -20.25 25.78
C GLY A 926 -9.58 -18.90 26.45
N SER A 927 -9.79 -18.89 27.76
CA SER A 927 -10.02 -17.65 28.56
C SER A 927 -8.78 -17.11 29.27
N SER A 928 -7.66 -17.84 29.22
CA SER A 928 -6.41 -17.46 29.91
C SER A 928 -5.48 -16.70 28.98
N VAL A 929 -4.84 -15.64 29.49
CA VAL A 929 -3.83 -14.89 28.74
C VAL A 929 -2.55 -15.73 28.61
N THR A 930 -2.00 -15.81 27.39
CA THR A 930 -0.73 -16.48 27.09
C THR A 930 0.30 -15.44 26.64
N GLY A 931 1.51 -15.50 27.20
CA GLY A 931 2.55 -14.48 26.96
C GLY A 931 2.28 -13.13 27.64
N ALA A 932 3.21 -12.19 27.45
CA ALA A 932 3.05 -10.82 27.92
C ALA A 932 2.13 -10.04 26.95
N PRO A 933 1.24 -9.16 27.47
CA PRO A 933 0.46 -8.27 26.62
C PRO A 933 1.39 -7.31 25.87
N ILE A 934 1.06 -7.07 24.61
CA ILE A 934 1.73 -6.06 23.79
C ILE A 934 1.04 -4.72 24.05
N LEU A 935 1.83 -3.68 24.34
CA LEU A 935 1.33 -2.35 24.67
C LEU A 935 1.78 -1.36 23.59
N ILE A 936 0.82 -0.71 22.93
CA ILE A 936 1.07 0.35 21.93
C ILE A 936 0.56 1.66 22.52
N PRO A 937 1.43 2.62 22.89
CA PRO A 937 1.01 3.91 23.42
C PRO A 937 0.35 4.74 22.31
N LEU A 938 -0.79 5.38 22.63
CA LEU A 938 -1.63 6.20 21.76
C LEU A 938 -1.77 7.65 22.26
N ASP A 939 -0.74 8.14 22.94
CA ASP A 939 -0.76 9.42 23.67
C ASP A 939 -0.41 10.65 22.80
N GLY A 940 -0.41 10.50 21.46
CA GLY A 940 -0.16 11.56 20.47
C GLY A 940 1.23 12.16 20.42
N ARG A 941 2.22 11.50 21.04
CA ARG A 941 3.63 11.84 20.83
C ARG A 941 4.20 11.32 19.51
N GLY A 942 3.43 10.53 18.78
CA GLY A 942 3.75 10.01 17.47
C GLY A 942 2.94 10.65 16.37
N PHE A 943 3.24 10.25 15.14
CA PHE A 943 2.21 10.25 14.11
C PHE A 943 1.04 9.34 14.57
N PRO A 944 -0.20 9.63 14.14
CA PRO A 944 -1.37 8.93 14.66
C PRO A 944 -1.41 7.45 14.27
N THR A 945 -0.69 7.06 13.22
CA THR A 945 -0.59 5.66 12.82
C THR A 945 0.47 4.94 13.67
N HIS A 946 0.03 3.90 14.36
CA HIS A 946 0.90 2.95 15.03
C HIS A 946 0.72 1.57 14.43
N THR A 947 1.81 0.85 14.22
CA THR A 947 1.78 -0.53 13.74
C THR A 947 2.59 -1.46 14.63
N TRP A 948 2.22 -2.72 14.59
CA TRP A 948 2.88 -3.82 15.28
C TRP A 948 2.79 -5.06 14.39
N ALA A 949 3.85 -5.84 14.28
CA ALA A 949 3.85 -7.14 13.62
C ALA A 949 4.57 -8.19 14.46
N GLY A 950 4.00 -9.40 14.51
CA GLY A 950 4.60 -10.51 15.24
C GLY A 950 3.77 -11.79 15.17
N ASN A 951 4.32 -12.86 15.71
CA ASN A 951 3.69 -14.17 15.71
C ASN A 951 2.80 -14.35 16.94
N ALA A 952 1.62 -14.96 16.74
CA ALA A 952 0.80 -15.43 17.84
C ALA A 952 1.58 -16.50 18.66
N PRO A 953 1.66 -16.41 20.00
CA PRO A 953 2.33 -17.41 20.82
C PRO A 953 1.78 -18.82 20.61
N THR A 954 2.62 -19.83 20.85
CA THR A 954 2.17 -21.23 20.81
C THR A 954 0.99 -21.45 21.78
N GLY A 955 -0.07 -22.08 21.29
CA GLY A 955 -1.30 -22.32 22.06
C GLY A 955 -2.31 -21.17 22.08
N ALA A 956 -1.99 -20.01 21.49
CA ALA A 956 -2.98 -18.95 21.30
C ALA A 956 -4.08 -19.41 20.32
N SER A 957 -5.34 -19.27 20.74
CA SER A 957 -6.53 -19.56 19.94
C SER A 957 -7.37 -18.31 19.66
N ALA A 958 -7.14 -17.24 20.42
CA ALA A 958 -7.78 -15.95 20.23
C ALA A 958 -6.83 -14.79 20.57
N ALA A 959 -7.17 -13.60 20.08
CA ALA A 959 -6.58 -12.32 20.46
C ALA A 959 -7.68 -11.41 21.03
N GLU A 960 -7.36 -10.66 22.08
CA GLU A 960 -8.17 -9.58 22.64
C GLU A 960 -7.45 -8.26 22.43
N ILE A 961 -8.06 -7.38 21.64
CA ILE A 961 -7.58 -6.03 21.34
C ILE A 961 -8.35 -5.08 22.25
N ARG A 962 -7.65 -4.31 23.09
CA ARG A 962 -8.24 -3.37 24.05
C ARG A 962 -7.77 -1.95 23.75
N LEU A 963 -8.69 -1.02 23.59
CA LEU A 963 -8.44 0.41 23.61
C LEU A 963 -8.68 0.91 25.03
N ILE A 964 -7.69 1.60 25.59
CA ILE A 964 -7.73 2.06 26.98
C ILE A 964 -7.35 3.53 27.02
N GLN A 965 -8.28 4.36 27.49
CA GLN A 965 -8.04 5.73 27.88
C GLN A 965 -8.10 5.85 29.41
N PRO A 966 -6.96 6.07 30.09
CA PRO A 966 -6.92 6.19 31.53
C PRO A 966 -7.74 7.36 32.07
N GLN A 967 -8.32 7.16 33.26
CA GLN A 967 -8.96 8.22 34.02
C GLN A 967 -8.01 9.39 34.28
N GLY A 968 -8.50 10.61 34.11
CA GLY A 968 -7.76 11.85 34.31
C GLY A 968 -6.78 12.18 33.18
N GLY A 969 -6.75 11.37 32.11
CA GLY A 969 -6.09 11.73 30.86
C GLY A 969 -6.97 12.62 29.98
N ASP A 970 -6.40 13.05 28.87
CA ASP A 970 -7.12 13.69 27.76
C ASP A 970 -8.07 12.71 27.05
N ASP A 971 -8.87 13.18 26.10
CA ASP A 971 -9.71 12.27 25.32
C ASP A 971 -8.89 11.61 24.20
N LEU A 972 -9.27 10.41 23.78
CA LEU A 972 -8.63 9.69 22.68
C LEU A 972 -9.63 9.49 21.54
N LEU A 973 -9.33 10.04 20.37
CA LEU A 973 -10.01 9.72 19.12
C LEU A 973 -9.33 8.54 18.45
N VAL A 974 -10.11 7.55 18.03
CA VAL A 974 -9.63 6.39 17.29
C VAL A 974 -10.42 6.30 15.99
N GLY A 975 -9.72 6.39 14.86
CA GLY A 975 -10.34 6.30 13.53
C GLY A 975 -10.31 4.88 12.97
N LEU A 976 -9.29 4.09 13.29
CA LEU A 976 -9.11 2.75 12.73
C LEU A 976 -8.37 1.84 13.73
N VAL A 977 -8.81 0.59 13.85
CA VAL A 977 -8.04 -0.50 14.48
C VAL A 977 -8.13 -1.74 13.59
N SER A 978 -7.09 -1.97 12.80
CA SER A 978 -6.97 -3.09 11.86
C SER A 978 -6.04 -4.17 12.45
N PHE A 979 -6.46 -5.43 12.42
CA PHE A 979 -5.68 -6.58 12.86
C PHE A 979 -5.76 -7.68 11.80
N VAL A 980 -4.76 -7.71 10.93
CA VAL A 980 -4.71 -8.60 9.77
C VAL A 980 -3.79 -9.79 10.02
N SER A 981 -4.15 -10.95 9.48
CA SER A 981 -3.17 -12.03 9.30
C SER A 981 -2.23 -11.68 8.15
N ALA A 982 -0.93 -11.79 8.37
CA ALA A 982 0.07 -11.50 7.33
C ALA A 982 0.12 -12.58 6.24
N ASN A 983 -0.38 -13.80 6.53
CA ASN A 983 -0.43 -14.97 5.63
C ASN A 983 0.75 -15.03 4.63
N PRO A 984 2.01 -15.05 5.07
CA PRO A 984 3.14 -15.07 4.16
C PRO A 984 3.09 -16.30 3.24
N VAL A 985 3.41 -16.13 1.96
CA VAL A 985 3.64 -17.25 1.04
C VAL A 985 5.09 -17.68 1.23
N THR A 986 5.26 -18.94 1.63
CA THR A 986 6.56 -19.60 1.58
C THR A 986 6.81 -20.07 0.14
N VAL A 987 7.76 -19.43 -0.54
CA VAL A 987 8.16 -19.80 -1.91
C VAL A 987 9.53 -20.46 -1.86
N PRO A 988 9.65 -21.78 -2.09
CA PRO A 988 10.94 -22.44 -2.21
C PRO A 988 11.65 -21.98 -3.49
N LEU A 989 12.94 -21.67 -3.35
CA LEU A 989 13.87 -21.44 -4.45
C LEU A 989 14.81 -22.63 -4.54
N THR A 990 14.65 -23.44 -5.59
CA THR A 990 15.47 -24.64 -5.78
C THR A 990 16.35 -24.46 -7.01
N PHE A 991 17.66 -24.33 -6.80
CA PHE A 991 18.62 -24.41 -7.90
C PHE A 991 18.73 -25.88 -8.34
N LEU A 992 18.35 -26.14 -9.58
CA LEU A 992 18.48 -27.42 -10.25
C LEU A 992 19.79 -27.43 -11.05
N ALA A 993 20.54 -28.52 -10.95
CA ALA A 993 21.75 -28.72 -11.75
C ALA A 993 21.58 -29.88 -12.74
N GLU A 994 22.01 -29.68 -13.98
CA GLU A 994 22.10 -30.73 -15.00
C GLU A 994 23.41 -31.54 -14.91
N ALA A 995 24.32 -31.14 -14.01
CA ALA A 995 25.67 -31.69 -13.85
C ALA A 995 26.04 -31.81 -12.36
N PRO A 996 26.86 -32.80 -11.96
CA PRO A 996 27.50 -32.83 -10.64
C PRO A 996 28.45 -31.65 -10.45
N GLY A 997 28.60 -31.18 -9.21
CA GLY A 997 29.41 -30.01 -8.89
C GLY A 997 29.09 -29.39 -7.53
N GLU A 998 29.46 -28.12 -7.38
CA GLU A 998 29.19 -27.31 -6.19
C GLU A 998 28.75 -25.90 -6.63
N LEU A 999 27.71 -25.38 -5.98
CA LEU A 999 27.19 -24.02 -6.19
C LEU A 999 27.24 -23.24 -4.88
N THR A 1000 27.87 -22.07 -4.88
CA THR A 1000 27.73 -21.07 -3.83
C THR A 1000 26.71 -20.02 -4.26
N VAL A 1001 25.71 -19.78 -3.42
CA VAL A 1001 24.72 -18.71 -3.57
C VAL A 1001 24.97 -17.69 -2.46
N ALA A 1002 25.12 -16.43 -2.82
CA ALA A 1002 25.36 -15.31 -1.90
C ALA A 1002 24.41 -14.15 -2.22
N ASP A 1003 24.26 -13.24 -1.26
CA ASP A 1003 23.51 -11.98 -1.44
C ASP A 1003 22.10 -12.18 -2.02
N LEU A 1004 21.42 -13.25 -1.61
CA LEU A 1004 20.06 -13.56 -2.06
C LEU A 1004 19.08 -12.56 -1.42
N VAL A 1005 18.64 -11.61 -2.22
CA VAL A 1005 17.84 -10.45 -1.80
C VAL A 1005 16.59 -10.33 -2.66
N ILE A 1006 15.49 -9.94 -2.01
CA ILE A 1006 14.21 -9.67 -2.66
C ILE A 1006 13.76 -8.29 -2.22
N VAL A 1007 13.43 -7.47 -3.21
CA VAL A 1007 12.88 -6.13 -3.04
C VAL A 1007 11.46 -6.17 -3.55
N TYR A 1008 10.49 -5.85 -2.71
CA TYR A 1008 9.09 -5.85 -3.09
C TYR A 1008 8.33 -4.64 -2.55
N ASP A 1009 7.28 -4.28 -3.27
CA ASP A 1009 6.28 -3.33 -2.80
C ASP A 1009 5.22 -4.11 -2.00
N PRO A 1010 5.10 -3.91 -0.68
CA PRO A 1010 4.01 -4.53 0.07
C PRO A 1010 2.66 -4.06 -0.48
N PRO A 1011 1.61 -4.91 -0.45
CA PRO A 1011 0.29 -4.49 -0.88
C PRO A 1011 -0.12 -3.24 -0.08
N ALA A 1012 -0.71 -2.26 -0.77
CA ALA A 1012 -1.19 -1.05 -0.11
C ALA A 1012 -2.13 -1.48 1.03
N PRO A 1013 -1.94 -0.94 2.25
CA PRO A 1013 -2.81 -1.28 3.36
C PRO A 1013 -4.26 -0.93 2.97
N PRO A 1014 -5.26 -1.66 3.49
CA PRO A 1014 -6.65 -1.29 3.31
C PRO A 1014 -6.79 0.19 3.67
N GLN A 1015 -7.12 1.02 2.69
CA GLN A 1015 -7.43 2.41 2.96
C GLN A 1015 -8.78 2.41 3.68
N ALA A 1016 -8.89 3.16 4.78
CA ALA A 1016 -10.21 3.52 5.27
C ALA A 1016 -10.98 4.14 4.10
N PRO A 1017 -12.26 3.78 3.89
CA PRO A 1017 -13.02 4.32 2.78
C PRO A 1017 -13.02 5.84 2.89
N LEU A 1018 -12.26 6.49 2.01
CA LEU A 1018 -12.41 7.91 1.74
C LEU A 1018 -13.78 8.02 1.08
N LEU A 1019 -14.78 8.55 1.79
CA LEU A 1019 -15.96 9.08 1.13
C LEU A 1019 -15.44 10.15 0.16
N THR A 1020 -15.48 9.86 -1.14
CA THR A 1020 -14.95 10.71 -2.18
C THR A 1020 -15.65 12.06 -2.18
N ALA A 1021 -15.10 13.04 -1.46
CA ALA A 1021 -15.28 14.44 -1.82
C ALA A 1021 -14.53 14.65 -3.14
N ALA A 1022 -15.25 15.02 -4.20
CA ALA A 1022 -14.70 15.18 -5.54
C ALA A 1022 -13.45 16.09 -5.52
N PRO A 1023 -12.28 15.63 -5.97
CA PRO A 1023 -11.14 16.51 -6.14
C PRO A 1023 -11.43 17.48 -7.31
N ALA A 1024 -11.17 18.77 -7.11
CA ALA A 1024 -11.05 19.71 -8.21
C ALA A 1024 -9.97 19.21 -9.17
N GLN A 1025 -10.39 18.75 -10.35
CA GLN A 1025 -9.50 18.14 -11.34
C GLN A 1025 -8.56 19.19 -11.94
N PHE A 1026 -7.28 19.16 -11.57
CA PHE A 1026 -6.21 19.67 -12.42
C PHE A 1026 -5.69 18.50 -13.28
N GLN A 1027 -5.94 18.58 -14.59
CA GLN A 1027 -5.45 17.59 -15.56
C GLN A 1027 -3.91 17.62 -15.60
N THR A 1028 -3.28 16.51 -15.23
CA THR A 1028 -1.86 16.25 -15.55
C THR A 1028 -1.79 15.29 -16.73
N ARG A 1029 -1.06 15.72 -17.77
CA ARG A 1029 -0.90 15.06 -19.06
C ARG A 1029 0.10 13.89 -18.91
N THR A 1030 -0.31 12.68 -19.28
CA THR A 1030 0.49 11.45 -19.29
C THR A 1030 1.61 11.51 -20.34
N LEU A 1031 2.83 11.14 -19.96
CA LEU A 1031 3.99 10.96 -20.85
C LEU A 1031 4.10 9.50 -21.33
N PRO A 1032 4.63 9.24 -22.55
CA PRO A 1032 4.81 7.90 -23.09
C PRO A 1032 6.11 7.23 -22.57
N ALA A 1033 6.08 5.91 -22.47
CA ALA A 1033 7.20 5.05 -22.08
C ALA A 1033 8.36 5.08 -23.11
N PRO A 1034 9.64 5.02 -22.68
CA PRO A 1034 10.75 4.75 -23.58
C PRO A 1034 11.10 3.25 -23.61
N SER A 1035 11.42 2.75 -24.79
CA SER A 1035 11.94 1.42 -25.06
C SER A 1035 13.35 1.48 -25.67
N ALA A 1036 14.21 0.54 -25.24
CA ALA A 1036 15.42 -0.04 -25.86
C ALA A 1036 16.69 -0.03 -24.97
N PRO A 1037 17.55 -1.08 -25.06
CA PRO A 1037 18.50 -1.47 -24.01
C PRO A 1037 19.89 -0.81 -24.18
N VAL A 1038 20.51 -0.50 -23.05
CA VAL A 1038 21.89 0.01 -22.95
C VAL A 1038 22.87 -1.16 -22.90
N ALA A 1039 23.89 -1.12 -23.77
CA ALA A 1039 25.01 -2.04 -23.79
C ALA A 1039 25.98 -1.77 -22.63
N LEU A 1040 26.56 -2.85 -22.06
CA LEU A 1040 27.54 -2.84 -20.97
C LEU A 1040 28.79 -2.00 -21.32
N ALA A 1041 29.01 -0.96 -20.52
CA ALA A 1041 30.23 -0.16 -20.51
C ALA A 1041 31.24 -0.71 -19.48
N ALA A 1042 32.52 -0.47 -19.80
CA ALA A 1042 33.72 -0.71 -19.00
C ALA A 1042 33.63 -0.15 -17.55
N PRO A 1043 34.50 -0.61 -16.61
CA PRO A 1043 34.53 -0.13 -15.23
C PRO A 1043 34.47 1.41 -15.13
N ALA A 1044 33.53 1.91 -14.33
CA ALA A 1044 33.20 3.32 -14.24
C ALA A 1044 34.43 4.16 -13.83
N PRO A 1045 34.63 5.35 -14.43
CA PRO A 1045 35.59 6.33 -13.94
C PRO A 1045 35.22 6.72 -12.49
N ARG A 1046 36.23 6.83 -11.62
CA ARG A 1046 36.04 7.32 -10.25
C ARG A 1046 35.50 8.75 -10.30
N SER A 1047 34.53 9.08 -9.45
CA SER A 1047 33.99 10.45 -9.33
C SER A 1047 35.14 11.47 -9.18
N PRO A 1048 35.11 12.61 -9.90
CA PRO A 1048 36.07 13.71 -9.74
C PRO A 1048 36.26 14.17 -8.29
N LEU A 1049 35.18 14.09 -7.52
CA LEU A 1049 35.13 14.49 -6.12
C LEU A 1049 35.93 13.56 -5.20
N ALA A 1050 36.21 12.34 -5.65
CA ALA A 1050 36.88 11.30 -4.86
C ALA A 1050 38.24 11.77 -4.29
N GLN A 1051 38.99 12.54 -5.06
CA GLN A 1051 40.36 12.97 -4.70
C GLN A 1051 40.41 14.31 -3.97
N ARG A 1052 39.27 14.97 -3.78
CA ARG A 1052 39.23 16.27 -3.11
C ARG A 1052 39.47 16.13 -1.61
N ALA A 1053 39.94 17.20 -0.98
CA ALA A 1053 40.32 17.17 0.43
C ALA A 1053 39.10 16.96 1.32
N VAL A 1054 39.24 16.13 2.37
CA VAL A 1054 38.15 15.81 3.29
C VAL A 1054 37.59 17.04 4.03
N ALA A 1055 38.43 18.08 4.22
CA ALA A 1055 38.03 19.35 4.82
C ALA A 1055 36.93 20.09 4.02
N GLU A 1056 36.79 19.78 2.74
CA GLU A 1056 35.81 20.36 1.85
C GLU A 1056 34.42 19.74 1.99
N VAL A 1057 34.27 18.65 2.75
CA VAL A 1057 32.95 18.08 3.09
C VAL A 1057 32.32 18.93 4.18
N SER A 1058 31.07 19.34 3.96
CA SER A 1058 30.28 20.15 4.88
C SER A 1058 30.26 19.51 6.27
N GLY A 1059 30.65 20.30 7.27
CA GLY A 1059 30.71 19.85 8.66
C GLY A 1059 31.99 19.13 9.09
N VAL A 1060 32.95 18.86 8.21
CA VAL A 1060 34.31 18.42 8.60
C VAL A 1060 35.11 19.63 9.10
N GLY A 1061 35.34 20.63 8.25
CA GLY A 1061 36.18 21.78 8.58
C GLY A 1061 37.62 21.39 8.98
N GLU A 1062 38.46 22.38 9.27
CA GLU A 1062 39.89 22.12 9.56
C GLU A 1062 40.12 21.29 10.84
N ASN A 1063 39.26 21.45 11.85
CA ASN A 1063 39.40 20.76 13.13
C ASN A 1063 39.21 19.23 12.97
N TYR A 1064 38.11 18.78 12.35
CA TYR A 1064 37.92 17.35 12.11
C TYR A 1064 38.86 16.82 11.03
N ALA A 1065 39.19 17.63 10.01
CA ALA A 1065 40.19 17.23 9.02
C ALA A 1065 41.58 17.01 9.65
N ALA A 1066 41.97 17.80 10.66
CA ALA A 1066 43.22 17.57 11.40
C ALA A 1066 43.19 16.26 12.19
N ILE A 1067 42.05 15.93 12.82
CA ILE A 1067 41.87 14.66 13.55
C ILE A 1067 41.92 13.48 12.57
N LEU A 1068 41.20 13.55 11.45
CA LEU A 1068 41.18 12.52 10.40
C LEU A 1068 42.56 12.29 9.76
N ARG A 1069 43.35 13.35 9.59
CA ARG A 1069 44.75 13.28 9.14
C ARG A 1069 45.70 12.65 10.17
N SER A 1070 45.35 12.71 11.46
CA SER A 1070 46.16 12.16 12.56
C SER A 1070 45.92 10.67 12.82
N LEU A 1071 44.94 10.06 12.14
CA LEU A 1071 44.67 8.63 12.24
C LEU A 1071 45.87 7.79 11.75
N PRO A 1072 46.02 6.55 12.26
CA PRO A 1072 47.08 5.63 11.80
C PRO A 1072 47.07 5.39 10.29
N ALA A 1073 45.86 5.33 9.71
CA ALA A 1073 45.62 5.45 8.28
C ALA A 1073 44.98 6.83 8.03
N PRO A 1074 45.74 7.83 7.58
CA PRO A 1074 45.24 9.19 7.41
C PRO A 1074 44.09 9.23 6.40
N VAL A 1075 42.97 9.85 6.79
CA VAL A 1075 41.87 10.14 5.89
C VAL A 1075 42.04 11.57 5.39
N THR A 1076 42.49 11.70 4.14
CA THR A 1076 42.82 12.99 3.51
C THR A 1076 41.85 13.36 2.41
N THR A 1077 41.18 12.38 1.80
CA THR A 1077 40.27 12.58 0.67
C THR A 1077 38.83 12.21 0.97
N ILE A 1078 37.88 12.71 0.17
CA ILE A 1078 36.45 12.35 0.27
C ILE A 1078 36.25 10.84 0.09
N ALA A 1079 36.97 10.20 -0.84
CA ALA A 1079 36.86 8.75 -1.04
C ALA A 1079 37.36 7.93 0.16
N GLU A 1080 38.45 8.38 0.80
CA GLU A 1080 38.95 7.76 2.03
C GLU A 1080 37.96 7.94 3.19
N LEU A 1081 37.28 9.08 3.28
CA LEU A 1081 36.24 9.31 4.29
C LEU A 1081 35.01 8.43 4.03
N ALA A 1082 34.60 8.27 2.77
CA ALA A 1082 33.50 7.38 2.40
C ALA A 1082 33.83 5.90 2.69
N ALA A 1083 35.09 5.51 2.56
CA ALA A 1083 35.58 4.15 2.84
C ALA A 1083 35.92 3.91 4.33
N LEU A 1084 35.72 4.89 5.20
CA LEU A 1084 36.04 4.80 6.62
C LEU A 1084 35.19 3.71 7.30
N ASP A 1085 35.82 2.82 8.07
CA ASP A 1085 35.09 1.83 8.87
C ASP A 1085 34.37 2.50 10.04
N VAL A 1086 33.05 2.37 10.07
CA VAL A 1086 32.15 2.97 11.06
C VAL A 1086 32.26 2.36 12.46
N GLU A 1087 32.90 1.20 12.59
CA GLU A 1087 33.19 0.59 13.89
C GLU A 1087 34.48 1.15 14.52
N THR A 1088 35.29 1.91 13.78
CA THR A 1088 36.51 2.51 14.33
C THR A 1088 36.16 3.76 15.14
N GLU A 1089 36.29 3.69 16.47
CA GLU A 1089 36.21 4.88 17.33
C GLU A 1089 37.37 5.84 17.04
N ILE A 1090 37.04 7.03 16.54
CA ILE A 1090 38.02 8.09 16.29
C ILE A 1090 38.06 9.03 17.49
N ALA A 1091 39.18 9.02 18.22
CA ALA A 1091 39.38 9.92 19.35
C ALA A 1091 39.15 11.39 18.94
N GLY A 1092 38.20 12.07 19.59
CA GLY A 1092 37.83 13.46 19.31
C GLY A 1092 36.68 13.63 18.31
N ILE A 1093 36.16 12.55 17.72
CA ILE A 1093 34.96 12.56 16.87
C ILE A 1093 33.93 11.59 17.47
N PRO A 1094 32.79 12.07 18.01
CA PRO A 1094 31.73 11.18 18.46
C PRO A 1094 31.27 10.23 17.35
N ARG A 1095 30.92 8.98 17.67
CA ARG A 1095 30.52 7.97 16.67
C ARG A 1095 29.40 8.45 15.75
N SER A 1096 28.37 9.10 16.31
CA SER A 1096 27.28 9.70 15.54
C SER A 1096 27.77 10.75 14.55
N ARG A 1097 28.76 11.56 14.94
CA ARG A 1097 29.39 12.54 14.06
C ARG A 1097 30.21 11.86 12.96
N GLY A 1098 30.99 10.82 13.30
CA GLY A 1098 31.75 10.04 12.31
C GLY A 1098 30.86 9.42 11.24
N LEU A 1099 29.74 8.83 11.65
CA LEU A 1099 28.69 8.31 10.75
C LEU A 1099 28.12 9.40 9.83
N ALA A 1100 27.79 10.57 10.37
CA ALA A 1100 27.27 11.68 9.57
C ALA A 1100 28.30 12.17 8.51
N LEU A 1101 29.58 12.25 8.88
CA LEU A 1101 30.65 12.63 7.95
C LEU A 1101 30.85 11.59 6.85
N LYS A 1102 30.86 10.30 7.19
CA LYS A 1102 30.94 9.21 6.21
C LYS A 1102 29.74 9.23 5.27
N ALA A 1103 28.52 9.33 5.78
CA ALA A 1103 27.31 9.36 4.97
C ALA A 1103 27.30 10.56 4.01
N ALA A 1104 27.79 11.72 4.43
CA ALA A 1104 27.97 12.88 3.56
C ALA A 1104 28.97 12.58 2.43
N ALA A 1105 30.10 11.95 2.75
CA ALA A 1105 31.11 11.55 1.76
C ALA A 1105 30.61 10.48 0.78
N GLU A 1106 29.90 9.45 1.26
CA GLU A 1106 29.26 8.43 0.41
C GLU A 1106 28.22 9.05 -0.51
N THR A 1107 27.41 9.98 0.00
CA THR A 1107 26.43 10.71 -0.82
C THR A 1107 27.13 11.53 -1.89
N LEU A 1108 28.21 12.25 -1.56
CA LEU A 1108 29.03 12.97 -2.56
C LEU A 1108 29.59 12.05 -3.64
N MET A 1109 30.01 10.84 -3.27
CA MET A 1109 30.53 9.83 -4.19
C MET A 1109 29.44 9.21 -5.08
N ALA A 1110 28.20 9.16 -4.61
CA ALA A 1110 27.06 8.57 -5.31
C ALA A 1110 26.33 9.55 -6.25
N ILE A 1111 26.59 10.85 -6.17
CA ILE A 1111 25.96 11.82 -7.07
C ILE A 1111 26.53 11.62 -8.49
N ASP A 1112 25.73 10.97 -9.34
CA ASP A 1112 26.00 10.89 -10.77
C ASP A 1112 25.60 12.20 -11.44
N PHE A 1113 26.60 13.00 -11.79
CA PHE A 1113 26.40 14.14 -12.66
C PHE A 1113 26.37 13.65 -14.10
N ALA A 1114 25.17 13.47 -14.63
CA ALA A 1114 24.94 13.49 -16.08
C ALA A 1114 25.19 14.93 -16.60
N ALA A 1115 26.40 15.46 -16.38
CA ALA A 1115 26.83 16.81 -16.71
C ALA A 1115 27.33 16.92 -18.15
N ALA A 1116 27.59 15.80 -18.83
CA ALA A 1116 27.99 15.79 -20.24
C ALA A 1116 27.06 16.60 -21.17
N PRO A 1117 25.71 16.56 -21.02
CA PRO A 1117 24.78 17.41 -21.77
C PRO A 1117 24.91 18.92 -21.47
N PHE A 1118 25.60 19.29 -20.39
CA PHE A 1118 25.82 20.65 -19.91
C PHE A 1118 27.25 21.15 -20.15
N ALA A 1119 28.05 20.44 -20.97
CA ALA A 1119 29.45 20.79 -21.24
C ALA A 1119 29.65 22.22 -21.78
N ALA A 1120 28.63 22.82 -22.41
CA ALA A 1120 28.66 24.23 -22.84
C ALA A 1120 28.81 25.22 -21.67
N LEU A 1121 28.47 24.80 -20.44
CA LEU A 1121 28.55 25.58 -19.22
C LEU A 1121 29.78 25.23 -18.37
N ALA A 1122 30.74 24.47 -18.91
CA ALA A 1122 31.88 23.92 -18.16
C ALA A 1122 32.67 24.97 -17.36
N ASN A 1123 32.75 26.22 -17.84
CA ASN A 1123 33.51 27.28 -17.19
C ASN A 1123 32.72 28.08 -16.14
N GLU A 1124 31.43 27.83 -15.96
CA GLU A 1124 30.62 28.52 -14.96
C GLU A 1124 30.78 27.91 -13.57
N THR A 1125 30.67 28.76 -12.56
CA THR A 1125 30.67 28.31 -11.17
C THR A 1125 29.35 27.60 -10.85
N LEU A 1126 29.39 26.64 -9.93
CA LEU A 1126 28.18 25.92 -9.54
C LEU A 1126 27.13 26.84 -8.89
N GLU A 1127 27.56 27.91 -8.22
CA GLU A 1127 26.66 28.92 -7.64
C GLU A 1127 25.95 29.74 -8.73
N ASP A 1128 26.67 30.17 -9.78
CA ASP A 1128 26.05 30.86 -10.93
C ASP A 1128 25.01 29.98 -11.62
N LEU A 1129 25.33 28.69 -11.77
CA LEU A 1129 24.41 27.69 -12.35
C LEU A 1129 23.18 27.45 -11.46
N LEU A 1130 23.32 27.51 -10.15
CA LEU A 1130 22.17 27.43 -9.23
C LEU A 1130 21.31 28.71 -9.24
N GLY A 1131 21.93 29.87 -9.42
CA GLY A 1131 21.24 31.17 -9.48
C GLY A 1131 20.52 31.43 -10.81
N ALA A 1132 20.91 30.75 -11.88
CA ALA A 1132 20.25 30.87 -13.18
C ALA A 1132 18.85 30.21 -13.19
N SER A 1133 17.90 30.79 -13.93
CA SER A 1133 16.57 30.18 -14.08
C SER A 1133 16.64 28.89 -14.91
N PRO A 1134 15.80 27.87 -14.63
CA PRO A 1134 15.78 26.64 -15.42
C PRO A 1134 15.57 26.89 -16.92
N ALA A 1135 14.66 27.80 -17.28
CA ALA A 1135 14.41 28.18 -18.66
C ALA A 1135 15.63 28.84 -19.32
N GLY A 1136 16.38 29.68 -18.59
CA GLY A 1136 17.59 30.32 -19.08
C GLY A 1136 18.70 29.30 -19.37
N LEU A 1137 18.90 28.34 -18.46
CA LEU A 1137 19.88 27.26 -18.66
C LEU A 1137 19.46 26.30 -19.78
N ALA A 1138 18.16 25.97 -19.89
CA ALA A 1138 17.62 25.15 -20.97
C ALA A 1138 17.89 25.81 -22.33
N ALA A 1139 17.63 27.11 -22.46
CA ALA A 1139 17.91 27.86 -23.67
C ALA A 1139 19.42 27.90 -24.02
N ARG A 1140 20.30 27.99 -23.01
CA ARG A 1140 21.76 28.05 -23.22
C ARG A 1140 22.39 26.70 -23.59
N THR A 1141 21.80 25.59 -23.15
CA THR A 1141 22.34 24.23 -23.34
C THR A 1141 21.59 23.43 -24.40
N GLY A 1142 20.42 23.90 -24.83
CA GLY A 1142 19.52 23.15 -25.72
C GLY A 1142 18.90 21.91 -25.07
N GLN A 1143 18.95 21.78 -23.74
CA GLN A 1143 18.34 20.67 -23.00
C GLN A 1143 16.89 20.98 -22.64
N GLU A 1144 16.09 19.94 -22.44
CA GLU A 1144 14.73 20.08 -21.91
C GLU A 1144 14.75 20.66 -20.49
N GLN A 1145 13.78 21.52 -20.17
CA GLN A 1145 13.68 22.19 -18.87
C GLN A 1145 13.67 21.19 -17.70
N ALA A 1146 12.96 20.06 -17.82
CA ALA A 1146 12.92 19.03 -16.79
C ALA A 1146 14.31 18.45 -16.48
N ARG A 1147 15.16 18.28 -17.50
CA ARG A 1147 16.53 17.79 -17.36
C ARG A 1147 17.42 18.83 -16.68
N VAL A 1148 17.22 20.10 -16.99
CA VAL A 1148 17.89 21.23 -16.32
C VAL A 1148 17.49 21.31 -14.84
N GLU A 1149 16.21 21.13 -14.53
CA GLU A 1149 15.72 21.10 -13.15
C GLU A 1149 16.26 19.90 -12.37
N GLN A 1150 16.45 18.75 -13.02
CA GLN A 1150 17.15 17.61 -12.41
C GLN A 1150 18.62 17.93 -12.15
N PHE A 1151 19.33 18.54 -13.11
CA PHE A 1151 20.72 18.97 -12.94
C PHE A 1151 20.88 19.98 -11.79
N GLN A 1152 20.02 21.00 -11.72
CA GLN A 1152 20.02 21.97 -10.63
C GLN A 1152 19.67 21.34 -9.28
N ARG A 1153 18.81 20.31 -9.24
CA ARG A 1153 18.56 19.53 -8.02
C ARG A 1153 19.83 18.85 -7.53
N SER A 1154 20.59 18.18 -8.41
CA SER A 1154 21.88 17.57 -8.04
C SER A 1154 22.88 18.61 -7.52
N LEU A 1155 22.92 19.81 -8.11
CA LEU A 1155 23.77 20.90 -7.62
C LEU A 1155 23.34 21.41 -6.23
N ARG A 1156 22.03 21.47 -5.92
CA ARG A 1156 21.56 21.84 -4.57
C ARG A 1156 21.97 20.82 -3.53
N THR A 1157 21.87 19.52 -3.86
CA THR A 1157 22.37 18.45 -2.98
C THR A 1157 23.88 18.60 -2.76
N LEU A 1158 24.65 18.87 -3.80
CA LEU A 1158 26.09 19.10 -3.69
C LEU A 1158 26.41 20.32 -2.80
N ARG A 1159 25.64 21.41 -2.92
CA ARG A 1159 25.79 22.61 -2.08
C ARG A 1159 25.57 22.34 -0.58
N LEU A 1160 24.72 21.38 -0.23
CA LEU A 1160 24.49 21.00 1.17
C LEU A 1160 25.65 20.16 1.73
N LEU A 1161 26.30 19.38 0.87
CA LEU A 1161 27.30 18.39 1.25
C LEU A 1161 28.74 18.90 1.17
N LEU A 1162 29.00 19.99 0.43
CA LEU A 1162 30.31 20.65 0.37
C LEU A 1162 30.34 21.90 1.25
N ASP A 1163 31.55 22.28 1.67
CA ASP A 1163 31.81 23.59 2.23
C ASP A 1163 31.36 24.69 1.24
N LEU A 1164 30.69 25.71 1.77
CA LEU A 1164 30.06 26.73 0.94
C LEU A 1164 31.07 27.54 0.12
N GLU A 1165 32.28 27.77 0.63
CA GLU A 1165 33.33 28.48 -0.11
C GLU A 1165 33.89 27.62 -1.25
N VAL A 1166 34.02 26.30 -1.01
CA VAL A 1166 34.43 25.33 -2.04
C VAL A 1166 33.37 25.24 -3.14
N PHE A 1167 32.10 25.14 -2.76
CA PHE A 1167 31.00 25.08 -3.73
C PHE A 1167 30.94 26.33 -4.62
N ARG A 1168 31.16 27.52 -4.05
CA ARG A 1168 31.15 28.79 -4.78
C ARG A 1168 32.29 28.93 -5.80
N THR A 1169 33.42 28.25 -5.56
CA THR A 1169 34.60 28.35 -6.42
C THR A 1169 34.70 27.21 -7.43
N LEU A 1170 33.99 26.12 -7.17
CA LEU A 1170 33.86 24.98 -8.08
C LEU A 1170 33.22 25.39 -9.40
N ARG A 1171 33.79 24.93 -10.51
CA ARG A 1171 33.20 25.05 -11.84
C ARG A 1171 32.67 23.70 -12.31
N LEU A 1172 31.73 23.72 -13.25
CA LEU A 1172 31.16 22.50 -13.80
C LEU A 1172 32.22 21.58 -14.44
N VAL A 1173 33.27 22.15 -15.04
CA VAL A 1173 34.39 21.38 -15.60
C VAL A 1173 35.10 20.52 -14.56
N ASP A 1174 35.13 20.96 -13.30
CA ASP A 1174 35.77 20.24 -12.20
C ASP A 1174 34.93 19.02 -11.76
N LEU A 1175 33.68 18.91 -12.23
CA LEU A 1175 32.81 17.73 -12.09
C LEU A 1175 32.76 16.85 -13.36
N LEU A 1176 33.40 17.28 -14.45
CA LEU A 1176 33.44 16.57 -15.73
C LEU A 1176 34.77 15.81 -15.97
N GLN A 1177 35.82 16.19 -15.24
CA GLN A 1177 37.17 15.63 -15.33
C GLN A 1177 37.41 14.64 -14.20
#